data_AF-A0A7X0STQ6-F1
#
_entry.id   AF-A0A7X0STQ6-F1
#
_cell.length_a   1.000
_cell.length_b   1.000
_cell.length_c   1.000
_cell.angle_alpha   90.00
_cell.angle_beta   90.00
_cell.angle_gamma   90.00
#
_symmetry.space_group_name_H-M   'P 1'
#
loop_
_entity.id
_entity.type
_entity.pdbx_description
1 polymer ?
#
loop_
_entity_poly.entity_id
_entity_poly.type
_entity_poly.pdbx_seq_one_letter_code
_entity_poly.pdbx_strand_id
1 'polypeptide(L)'
;MSVEVNRLNELNEEIYGRLERILKHLQKRLHFKMFAAVYDDKDEPVQIVRVKKTVSEQRGAGTTQDNIQSLDNLFVELYGTKETRGDAGHPAGLVQLVRDGRQSDGAEASQEEPIPDAAKMDSDANPISDSSPYRIPSDVVHYVDAFRYDDSSRIFHIVYILELHQVESTVVRLYERKPELSFLRMILEDYFRSFYERNASHALIFGEDGGIRRKYLEDELQFNRRAARLFFGGMRDLLARPVADELPEGSGNDQPATGDLLEMIDKISSETYERQNPFGTLLLMNEQTIRMPGLVRFIVEFAESERIRLDDSKRIRKLLELTNNSKHQYLIADSESIYGLGQVDWILQGEALVLRVDFQGLSKYRLVSVRAEPENSRNGTMIVGEDGAFYRTDLFLAERELLYLSFKNPRIGEESYSRERLRQLLEQTFGRGNEGWQAKFDKLERIVSRAREQKHGTMVVIADFDTAKEELKKLSKQSTPIKLRQVDPDTIRHLTSIDGAIYFDEDGNCHGIGVILDGIADPDLGDASRGARYNSAYRYLRKLQANKQKCVIAVISEDGMVNLIPEPEDQPKLMERAQGARDLLTQPSLSEEDRVKLSELEGALLQSPIVDSDWLFKLGEIYYGKKDYERAIRFFERGIDRAGAEFVASRYYSMNGNCHRYGFQDLDHYRTALSMFENALRNAENKGGRFVYYLNLAVTSFSMAQLITKDSEQVSEYCRNIIEWSNLALSLGSDRQSHQRLARAYNMRGLGHMNLGFRQQKNSEEQDDLYQEALKDFTEAIRIEPGNSIYYSNRSLLRRRMLQWKEASRDLIHSAVLETKPETPKELKIILEKMGPADIADAFEFYRSQTDQISRQKAIEAVFLKFVDPVAGSRAETAAAAEPDESAP
;
A
#
# COMPACT_ATOMS: atom_id res chain seq x y z
N MET A 1 -5.89 -2.18 -31.86
CA MET A 1 -6.23 -1.43 -30.63
C MET A 1 -5.81 -2.15 -29.33
N SER A 2 -4.98 -3.20 -29.35
CA SER A 2 -4.47 -3.86 -28.12
C SER A 2 -2.98 -3.62 -27.86
N VAL A 3 -2.33 -2.76 -28.65
CA VAL A 3 -0.86 -2.54 -28.60
C VAL A 3 -0.50 -1.30 -27.78
N GLU A 4 -1.29 -0.22 -27.84
CA GLU A 4 -1.07 1.02 -27.07
C GLU A 4 -1.06 0.78 -25.55
N VAL A 5 -2.04 0.02 -25.02
CA VAL A 5 -2.20 -0.19 -23.56
C VAL A 5 -1.07 -1.04 -22.96
N ASN A 6 -0.63 -2.10 -23.65
CA ASN A 6 0.43 -2.97 -23.13
C ASN A 6 1.76 -2.22 -22.97
N ARG A 7 2.07 -1.30 -23.90
CA ARG A 7 3.33 -0.55 -23.88
C ARG A 7 3.35 0.56 -22.83
N LEU A 8 2.20 1.19 -22.56
CA LEU A 8 2.04 2.09 -21.41
C LEU A 8 2.18 1.33 -20.07
N ASN A 9 1.66 0.10 -20.00
CA ASN A 9 1.85 -0.74 -18.83
C ASN A 9 3.35 -1.04 -18.61
N GLU A 10 4.05 -1.58 -19.61
CA GLU A 10 5.50 -1.88 -19.55
C GLU A 10 6.34 -0.64 -19.14
N LEU A 11 6.00 0.54 -19.66
CA LEU A 11 6.63 1.81 -19.30
C LEU A 11 6.47 2.13 -17.80
N ASN A 12 5.25 2.00 -17.28
CA ASN A 12 4.93 2.22 -15.88
C ASN A 12 5.65 1.23 -14.95
N GLU A 13 5.81 -0.03 -15.36
CA GLU A 13 6.54 -1.04 -14.58
C GLU A 13 8.04 -0.75 -14.48
N GLU A 14 8.68 -0.38 -15.60
CA GLU A 14 10.11 -0.01 -15.62
C GLU A 14 10.36 1.27 -14.81
N ILE A 15 9.51 2.29 -14.95
CA ILE A 15 9.64 3.54 -14.17
C ILE A 15 9.48 3.26 -12.67
N TYR A 16 8.41 2.54 -12.28
CA TYR A 16 8.18 2.15 -10.88
C TYR A 16 9.36 1.35 -10.31
N GLY A 17 9.79 0.31 -11.03
CA GLY A 17 10.82 -0.62 -10.57
C GLY A 17 12.21 0.02 -10.46
N ARG A 18 12.57 0.93 -11.37
CA ARG A 18 13.81 1.71 -11.29
C ARG A 18 13.78 2.67 -10.11
N LEU A 19 12.72 3.45 -9.98
CA LEU A 19 12.58 4.43 -8.92
C LEU A 19 12.53 3.77 -7.53
N GLU A 20 11.85 2.62 -7.39
CA GLU A 20 11.89 1.85 -6.14
C GLU A 20 13.33 1.45 -5.79
N ARG A 21 14.10 0.90 -6.72
CA ARG A 21 15.49 0.48 -6.44
C ARG A 21 16.37 1.68 -6.06
N ILE A 22 16.22 2.83 -6.73
CA ILE A 22 16.90 4.09 -6.39
C ILE A 22 16.58 4.51 -4.95
N LEU A 23 15.30 4.61 -4.59
CA LEU A 23 14.86 5.03 -3.25
C LEU A 23 15.25 4.02 -2.15
N LYS A 24 15.15 2.72 -2.42
CA LYS A 24 15.54 1.65 -1.48
C LYS A 24 17.05 1.62 -1.21
N HIS A 25 17.89 2.07 -2.15
CA HIS A 25 19.33 2.25 -1.92
C HIS A 25 19.64 3.43 -0.99
N LEU A 26 18.81 4.49 -1.00
CA LEU A 26 18.94 5.63 -0.08
C LEU A 26 18.38 5.30 1.31
N GLN A 27 17.17 4.72 1.38
CA GLN A 27 16.55 4.26 2.62
C GLN A 27 15.60 3.08 2.35
N LYS A 28 15.94 1.91 2.89
CA LYS A 28 15.20 0.65 2.67
C LYS A 28 13.71 0.69 3.07
N ARG A 29 13.32 1.57 3.98
CA ARG A 29 11.93 1.70 4.48
C ARG A 29 11.05 2.60 3.63
N LEU A 30 11.64 3.51 2.84
CA LEU A 30 10.87 4.36 1.93
C LEU A 30 10.02 3.50 1.01
N HIS A 31 8.74 3.78 0.96
CA HIS A 31 7.79 3.21 0.03
C HIS A 31 6.98 4.36 -0.56
N PHE A 32 6.40 4.14 -1.74
CA PHE A 32 5.61 5.17 -2.41
C PHE A 32 4.43 4.54 -3.14
N LYS A 33 3.32 5.26 -3.18
CA LYS A 33 2.28 5.03 -4.19
C LYS A 33 2.67 5.79 -5.44
N MET A 34 2.38 5.22 -6.61
CA MET A 34 2.59 5.89 -7.90
C MET A 34 1.29 5.91 -8.70
N PHE A 35 0.99 7.08 -9.24
CA PHE A 35 -0.12 7.30 -10.15
C PHE A 35 0.42 7.87 -11.45
N ALA A 36 -0.14 7.42 -12.58
CA ALA A 36 0.20 7.89 -13.92
C ALA A 36 -1.08 8.40 -14.59
N ALA A 37 -1.17 9.71 -14.82
CA ALA A 37 -2.23 10.32 -15.62
C ALA A 37 -1.70 10.51 -17.05
N VAL A 38 -2.30 9.80 -18.00
CA VAL A 38 -1.93 9.76 -19.42
C VAL A 38 -2.87 10.65 -20.21
N TYR A 39 -2.30 11.60 -20.94
CA TYR A 39 -2.98 12.52 -21.84
C TYR A 39 -2.50 12.31 -23.28
N ASP A 40 -3.36 12.57 -24.27
CA ASP A 40 -3.02 12.45 -25.70
C ASP A 40 -2.37 13.71 -26.29
N ASP A 41 -2.27 13.77 -27.62
CA ASP A 41 -1.67 14.87 -28.39
C ASP A 41 -2.52 16.16 -28.41
N LYS A 42 -3.72 16.13 -27.81
CA LYS A 42 -4.58 17.31 -27.57
C LYS A 42 -4.66 17.68 -26.08
N ASP A 43 -3.83 17.04 -25.26
CA ASP A 43 -3.87 17.12 -23.81
C ASP A 43 -5.22 16.69 -23.20
N GLU A 44 -5.99 15.81 -23.87
CA GLU A 44 -7.20 15.19 -23.29
C GLU A 44 -6.81 13.96 -22.43
N PRO A 45 -7.35 13.79 -21.20
CA PRO A 45 -7.01 12.66 -20.33
C PRO A 45 -7.59 11.34 -20.87
N VAL A 46 -6.70 10.42 -21.25
CA VAL A 46 -7.04 9.12 -21.85
C VAL A 46 -7.16 8.01 -20.80
N GLN A 47 -6.25 8.00 -19.83
CA GLN A 47 -6.16 6.94 -18.83
C GLN A 47 -5.55 7.47 -17.54
N ILE A 48 -6.04 7.02 -16.38
CA ILE A 48 -5.40 7.26 -15.09
C ILE A 48 -5.15 5.89 -14.48
N VAL A 49 -3.90 5.62 -14.12
CA VAL A 49 -3.46 4.31 -13.63
C VAL A 49 -2.79 4.47 -12.28
N ARG A 50 -3.16 3.61 -11.34
CA ARG A 50 -2.44 3.42 -10.08
C ARG A 50 -1.50 2.24 -10.21
N VAL A 51 -0.20 2.48 -10.06
CA VAL A 51 0.85 1.46 -10.12
C VAL A 51 1.20 1.06 -8.69
N LYS A 52 0.92 -0.19 -8.33
CA LYS A 52 1.15 -0.78 -7.01
C LYS A 52 2.13 -1.94 -7.09
N LYS A 53 2.76 -2.26 -5.96
CA LYS A 53 3.56 -3.47 -5.80
C LYS A 53 2.67 -4.63 -5.34
N THR A 54 2.64 -5.72 -6.11
CA THR A 54 1.77 -6.88 -5.87
C THR A 54 2.55 -8.13 -5.45
N VAL A 55 1.80 -9.04 -4.82
CA VAL A 55 2.04 -10.49 -4.79
C VAL A 55 1.83 -11.05 -6.21
N SER A 56 2.83 -11.71 -6.81
CA SER A 56 3.07 -11.52 -8.26
C SER A 56 3.08 -12.72 -9.22
N GLU A 57 2.50 -13.86 -8.84
CA GLU A 57 2.50 -15.15 -9.59
C GLU A 57 3.88 -15.78 -9.88
N GLN A 58 4.82 -15.05 -10.46
CA GLN A 58 6.24 -15.42 -10.56
C GLN A 58 6.95 -15.30 -9.19
N ARG A 59 8.18 -15.82 -9.10
CA ARG A 59 9.02 -15.71 -7.89
C ARG A 59 9.58 -14.29 -7.76
N GLY A 60 8.96 -13.48 -6.91
CA GLY A 60 9.39 -12.12 -6.62
C GLY A 60 8.23 -11.29 -6.08
N ALA A 61 8.41 -9.96 -6.06
CA ALA A 61 7.29 -9.04 -6.03
C ALA A 61 7.23 -8.36 -7.40
N GLY A 62 6.03 -8.11 -7.89
CA GLY A 62 5.77 -7.55 -9.21
C GLY A 62 4.95 -6.27 -9.11
N THR A 63 4.45 -5.82 -10.24
CA THR A 63 3.65 -4.60 -10.37
C THR A 63 2.22 -4.94 -10.80
N THR A 64 1.25 -4.24 -10.21
CA THR A 64 -0.16 -4.22 -10.64
C THR A 64 -0.53 -2.81 -11.06
N GLN A 65 -1.47 -2.73 -12.00
CA GLN A 65 -1.94 -1.48 -12.57
C GLN A 65 -3.48 -1.50 -12.54
N ASP A 66 -4.07 -0.67 -11.68
CA ASP A 66 -5.52 -0.48 -11.58
C ASP A 66 -5.91 0.81 -12.31
N ASN A 67 -6.97 0.77 -13.14
CA ASN A 67 -7.54 1.96 -13.75
C ASN A 67 -8.36 2.75 -12.72
N ILE A 68 -8.04 4.03 -12.57
CA ILE A 68 -8.84 5.01 -11.82
C ILE A 68 -9.83 5.68 -12.79
N GLN A 69 -11.12 5.79 -12.44
CA GLN A 69 -12.14 6.26 -13.39
C GLN A 69 -12.08 7.75 -13.71
N SER A 70 -11.54 8.58 -12.81
CA SER A 70 -11.55 10.05 -12.97
C SER A 70 -10.44 10.72 -12.15
N LEU A 71 -10.14 11.97 -12.48
CA LEU A 71 -9.23 12.80 -11.66
C LEU A 71 -9.79 12.99 -10.24
N ASP A 72 -11.10 13.16 -10.05
CA ASP A 72 -11.69 13.28 -8.71
C ASP A 72 -11.42 12.03 -7.85
N ASN A 73 -11.41 10.83 -8.44
CA ASN A 73 -11.04 9.61 -7.71
C ASN A 73 -9.55 9.61 -7.29
N LEU A 74 -8.66 10.14 -8.14
CA LEU A 74 -7.24 10.32 -7.82
C LEU A 74 -7.04 11.34 -6.69
N PHE A 75 -7.76 12.47 -6.72
CA PHE A 75 -7.73 13.48 -5.65
C PHE A 75 -8.33 12.98 -4.33
N VAL A 76 -9.34 12.11 -4.37
CA VAL A 76 -9.85 11.42 -3.17
C VAL A 76 -8.78 10.50 -2.58
N GLU A 77 -8.00 9.80 -3.41
CA GLU A 77 -6.97 8.87 -2.92
C GLU A 77 -5.72 9.59 -2.38
N LEU A 78 -5.33 10.72 -2.98
CA LEU A 78 -4.17 11.54 -2.57
C LEU A 78 -4.45 12.45 -1.37
N TYR A 79 -5.67 13.01 -1.27
CA TYR A 79 -5.98 14.10 -0.32
C TYR A 79 -7.31 13.91 0.44
N GLY A 80 -8.07 12.85 0.16
CA GLY A 80 -9.38 12.62 0.77
C GLY A 80 -10.50 13.54 0.26
N THR A 81 -10.29 14.30 -0.83
CA THR A 81 -11.28 15.29 -1.34
C THR A 81 -11.69 15.04 -2.78
N LYS A 82 -12.88 15.51 -3.14
CA LYS A 82 -13.35 15.62 -4.53
C LYS A 82 -13.11 17.01 -5.14
N GLU A 83 -12.47 17.94 -4.43
CA GLU A 83 -12.30 19.31 -4.92
C GLU A 83 -11.08 19.42 -5.84
N THR A 84 -11.29 19.16 -7.12
CA THR A 84 -10.35 19.53 -8.20
C THR A 84 -10.28 21.06 -8.36
N ARG A 85 -9.46 21.72 -7.53
CA ARG A 85 -9.24 23.17 -7.57
C ARG A 85 -8.29 23.60 -8.69
N GLY A 86 -8.78 23.68 -9.93
CA GLY A 86 -8.05 24.27 -11.06
C GLY A 86 -8.11 23.45 -12.35
N ASP A 87 -7.27 23.81 -13.32
CA ASP A 87 -7.21 23.17 -14.64
C ASP A 87 -6.44 21.83 -14.61
N ALA A 88 -6.94 20.87 -13.85
CA ALA A 88 -6.42 19.50 -13.85
C ALA A 88 -6.67 18.75 -15.18
N GLY A 89 -7.45 19.36 -16.10
CA GLY A 89 -7.78 18.81 -17.42
C GLY A 89 -6.60 18.76 -18.38
N HIS A 90 -5.50 19.46 -18.10
CA HIS A 90 -4.29 19.52 -18.92
C HIS A 90 -3.04 19.14 -18.09
N PRO A 91 -2.02 18.44 -18.64
CA PRO A 91 -0.85 17.95 -17.90
C PRO A 91 -0.16 19.00 -17.02
N ALA A 92 0.10 20.19 -17.56
CA ALA A 92 0.77 21.26 -16.83
C ALA A 92 -0.05 21.78 -15.65
N GLY A 93 -1.39 21.81 -15.77
CA GLY A 93 -2.28 22.26 -14.70
C GLY A 93 -2.42 21.20 -13.60
N LEU A 94 -2.41 19.90 -13.93
CA LEU A 94 -2.31 18.83 -12.94
C LEU A 94 -0.98 18.88 -12.17
N VAL A 95 0.14 19.07 -12.87
CA VAL A 95 1.48 19.26 -12.25
C VAL A 95 1.48 20.45 -11.30
N GLN A 96 0.85 21.57 -11.70
CA GLN A 96 0.79 22.77 -10.88
C GLN A 96 -0.13 22.58 -9.67
N LEU A 97 -1.32 21.98 -9.83
CA LEU A 97 -2.27 21.75 -8.75
C LEU A 97 -1.68 20.83 -7.66
N VAL A 98 -0.97 19.76 -8.03
CA VAL A 98 -0.28 18.88 -7.07
C VAL A 98 0.91 19.57 -6.38
N ARG A 99 1.47 20.63 -6.98
CA ARG A 99 2.48 21.51 -6.32
C ARG A 99 1.84 22.55 -5.41
N ASP A 100 0.67 23.09 -5.76
CA ASP A 100 0.00 24.19 -5.07
C ASP A 100 -0.88 23.72 -3.90
N GLY A 101 -1.49 22.54 -3.99
CA GLY A 101 -2.11 21.87 -2.84
C GLY A 101 -1.13 21.56 -1.69
N ARG A 102 0.17 21.73 -1.94
CA ARG A 102 1.22 21.71 -0.92
C ARG A 102 1.43 23.05 -0.21
N GLN A 103 1.10 24.16 -0.88
CA GLN A 103 1.33 25.51 -0.35
C GLN A 103 0.21 25.95 0.61
N SER A 104 -1.04 25.51 0.40
CA SER A 104 -2.16 25.78 1.30
C SER A 104 -1.90 25.27 2.72
N ASP A 105 -1.46 24.02 2.84
CA ASP A 105 -1.26 23.35 4.12
C ASP A 105 -0.04 23.89 4.87
N GLY A 106 0.98 24.35 4.13
CA GLY A 106 2.15 25.04 4.69
C GLY A 106 1.85 26.45 5.22
N ALA A 107 0.84 27.12 4.67
CA ALA A 107 0.45 28.47 5.07
C ALA A 107 -0.35 28.49 6.38
N GLU A 108 -1.29 27.56 6.59
CA GLU A 108 -2.04 27.48 7.87
C GLU A 108 -1.13 27.10 9.04
N ALA A 109 -0.07 26.30 8.81
CA ALA A 109 0.96 26.00 9.81
C ALA A 109 1.86 27.21 10.19
N SER A 110 1.67 28.38 9.58
CA SER A 110 2.38 29.62 9.95
C SER A 110 1.62 30.50 10.95
N GLN A 111 0.40 30.13 11.35
CA GLN A 111 -0.31 30.72 12.48
C GLN A 111 -0.41 29.71 13.62
N GLU A 112 0.61 29.70 14.50
CA GLU A 112 0.33 29.33 15.89
C GLU A 112 -0.66 30.38 16.44
N GLU A 113 -1.91 29.99 16.68
CA GLU A 113 -2.91 30.90 17.24
C GLU A 113 -2.37 31.54 18.54
N PRO A 114 -2.48 32.87 18.70
CA PRO A 114 -2.12 33.51 19.95
C PRO A 114 -3.04 32.97 21.06
N ILE A 115 -2.40 32.38 22.08
CA ILE A 115 -3.07 31.84 23.27
C ILE A 115 -4.05 32.90 23.81
N PRO A 116 -5.35 32.58 23.98
CA PRO A 116 -6.31 33.54 24.50
C PRO A 116 -5.87 34.08 25.86
N ASP A 117 -5.91 35.41 25.99
CA ASP A 117 -5.41 36.13 27.16
C ASP A 117 -6.12 35.64 28.44
N ALA A 118 -5.33 35.27 29.46
CA ALA A 118 -5.77 34.49 30.62
C ALA A 118 -6.56 35.31 31.67
N ALA A 119 -7.32 36.30 31.22
CA ALA A 119 -7.97 37.33 32.04
C ALA A 119 -9.51 37.37 31.94
N LYS A 120 -10.14 36.49 31.13
CA LYS A 120 -11.61 36.35 31.08
C LYS A 120 -12.07 34.90 30.98
N MET A 121 -12.30 34.27 32.14
CA MET A 121 -13.19 33.11 32.22
C MET A 121 -14.64 33.62 32.26
N ASP A 122 -15.35 33.51 31.14
CA ASP A 122 -16.81 33.40 31.15
C ASP A 122 -17.18 31.95 30.81
N SER A 123 -18.03 31.35 31.64
CA SER A 123 -18.50 29.98 31.47
C SER A 123 -19.65 29.94 30.48
N ASP A 124 -19.38 29.57 29.23
CA ASP A 124 -20.25 28.80 28.32
C ASP A 124 -19.67 28.81 26.88
N ALA A 125 -18.55 28.12 26.69
CA ALA A 125 -17.98 27.85 25.36
C ALA A 125 -17.91 26.33 25.13
N ASN A 126 -18.60 25.85 24.10
CA ASN A 126 -18.49 24.47 23.64
C ASN A 126 -17.03 24.15 23.28
N PRO A 127 -16.58 22.88 23.42
CA PRO A 127 -15.27 22.48 22.93
C PRO A 127 -15.20 22.76 21.42
N ILE A 128 -14.26 23.64 21.03
CA ILE A 128 -13.96 23.89 19.62
C ILE A 128 -13.50 22.55 19.03
N SER A 129 -14.25 22.04 18.07
CA SER A 129 -13.87 20.83 17.35
C SER A 129 -12.64 21.14 16.51
N ASP A 130 -11.53 20.47 16.83
CA ASP A 130 -10.32 20.44 16.01
C ASP A 130 -10.65 19.69 14.70
N SER A 131 -11.22 20.43 13.74
CA SER A 131 -11.85 19.89 12.54
C SER A 131 -11.47 20.69 11.28
N SER A 132 -10.18 20.91 11.08
CA SER A 132 -9.66 20.88 9.70
C SER A 132 -9.53 19.39 9.31
N PRO A 133 -10.21 18.91 8.25
CA PRO A 133 -10.09 17.52 7.81
C PRO A 133 -8.72 17.19 7.19
N TYR A 134 -7.88 18.21 7.00
CA TYR A 134 -6.66 18.13 6.19
C TYR A 134 -5.43 18.40 7.05
N ARG A 135 -4.79 17.31 7.45
CA ARG A 135 -3.36 17.28 7.76
C ARG A 135 -2.76 16.11 7.01
N ILE A 136 -1.97 16.41 5.98
CA ILE A 136 -1.04 15.43 5.41
C ILE A 136 -0.18 14.89 6.57
N PRO A 137 -0.05 13.55 6.74
CA PRO A 137 0.77 13.00 7.82
C PRO A 137 2.22 13.51 7.72
N SER A 138 2.83 13.83 8.86
CA SER A 138 4.15 14.50 8.94
C SER A 138 5.34 13.66 8.42
N ASP A 139 5.07 12.48 7.87
CA ASP A 139 6.01 11.52 7.28
C ASP A 139 5.72 11.21 5.80
N VAL A 140 4.87 12.02 5.15
CA VAL A 140 4.50 11.88 3.73
C VAL A 140 5.10 13.02 2.88
N VAL A 141 5.56 12.69 1.66
CA VAL A 141 6.08 13.64 0.67
C VAL A 141 5.48 13.34 -0.70
N HIS A 142 4.70 14.27 -1.24
CA HIS A 142 4.26 14.19 -2.64
C HIS A 142 5.36 14.69 -3.60
N TYR A 143 5.48 14.10 -4.79
CA TYR A 143 6.30 14.61 -5.90
C TYR A 143 5.54 14.45 -7.21
N VAL A 144 5.72 15.38 -8.16
CA VAL A 144 5.06 15.34 -9.47
C VAL A 144 5.96 15.88 -10.58
N ASP A 145 6.05 15.10 -11.67
CA ASP A 145 6.77 15.43 -12.90
C ASP A 145 6.23 14.59 -14.06
N ALA A 146 6.70 14.81 -15.28
CA ALA A 146 6.14 14.18 -16.47
C ALA A 146 7.20 13.66 -17.45
N PHE A 147 6.83 12.59 -18.15
CA PHE A 147 7.53 12.12 -19.34
C PHE A 147 6.67 12.34 -20.59
N ARG A 148 7.33 12.59 -21.72
CA ARG A 148 6.72 12.50 -23.05
C ARG A 148 7.05 11.14 -23.65
N TYR A 149 6.05 10.54 -24.27
CA TYR A 149 6.13 9.25 -24.97
C TYR A 149 5.64 9.45 -26.41
N ASP A 150 6.30 8.83 -27.39
CA ASP A 150 5.95 8.92 -28.81
C ASP A 150 5.74 7.50 -29.33
N ASP A 151 4.51 7.19 -29.77
CA ASP A 151 4.14 5.91 -30.35
C ASP A 151 3.73 6.04 -31.81
N SER A 152 4.74 6.15 -32.68
CA SER A 152 4.67 5.86 -34.13
C SER A 152 3.71 6.73 -34.96
N SER A 153 2.90 7.55 -34.31
CA SER A 153 1.66 8.17 -34.82
C SER A 153 0.98 9.12 -33.82
N ARG A 154 1.24 8.97 -32.51
CA ARG A 154 0.70 9.83 -31.43
C ARG A 154 1.77 10.16 -30.40
N ILE A 155 1.66 11.35 -29.82
CA ILE A 155 2.42 11.78 -28.65
C ILE A 155 1.51 11.64 -27.43
N PHE A 156 2.05 11.10 -26.34
CA PHE A 156 1.39 11.02 -25.04
C PHE A 156 2.19 11.79 -23.99
N HIS A 157 1.47 12.48 -23.12
CA HIS A 157 2.02 13.16 -21.95
C HIS A 157 1.63 12.34 -20.71
N ILE A 158 2.62 11.85 -19.96
CA ILE A 158 2.38 10.98 -18.80
C ILE A 158 2.87 11.70 -17.55
N VAL A 159 1.93 12.20 -16.76
CA VAL A 159 2.18 12.86 -15.48
C VAL A 159 2.25 11.81 -14.38
N TYR A 160 3.43 11.66 -13.77
CA TYR A 160 3.64 10.77 -12.65
C TYR A 160 3.51 11.53 -11.33
N ILE A 161 2.60 11.07 -10.48
CA ILE A 161 2.43 11.57 -9.11
C ILE A 161 2.89 10.47 -8.16
N LEU A 162 3.77 10.86 -7.23
CA LEU A 162 4.34 9.98 -6.21
C LEU A 162 3.87 10.46 -4.84
N GLU A 163 3.43 9.52 -4.00
CA GLU A 163 3.18 9.75 -2.58
C GLU A 163 4.17 8.89 -1.79
N LEU A 164 5.29 9.49 -1.36
CA LEU A 164 6.33 8.81 -0.57
C LEU A 164 5.91 8.80 0.91
N HIS A 165 6.02 7.66 1.57
CA HIS A 165 5.67 7.48 2.99
C HIS A 165 6.88 7.06 3.83
N GLN A 166 6.76 7.18 5.16
CA GLN A 166 7.83 6.94 6.13
C GLN A 166 9.09 7.78 5.83
N VAL A 167 8.87 9.00 5.34
CA VAL A 167 9.93 10.01 5.20
C VAL A 167 10.16 10.62 6.59
N GLU A 168 11.41 10.71 7.02
CA GLU A 168 11.72 11.28 8.34
C GLU A 168 11.38 12.79 8.36
N SER A 169 10.82 13.30 9.46
CA SER A 169 10.32 14.68 9.53
C SER A 169 11.37 15.75 9.22
N THR A 170 12.66 15.48 9.44
CA THR A 170 13.76 16.38 9.02
C THR A 170 13.92 16.41 7.51
N VAL A 171 13.81 15.25 6.85
CA VAL A 171 13.85 15.13 5.38
C VAL A 171 12.61 15.77 4.76
N VAL A 172 11.42 15.62 5.36
CA VAL A 172 10.20 16.34 4.95
C VAL A 172 10.41 17.86 5.03
N ARG A 173 10.84 18.38 6.19
CA ARG A 173 11.11 19.82 6.37
C ARG A 173 12.14 20.37 5.40
N LEU A 174 13.22 19.63 5.11
CA LEU A 174 14.21 20.02 4.11
C LEU A 174 13.61 20.03 2.71
N TYR A 175 12.90 18.98 2.32
CA TYR A 175 12.21 18.88 1.03
C TYR A 175 11.30 20.09 0.78
N GLU A 176 10.54 20.50 1.80
CA GLU A 176 9.49 21.52 1.65
C GLU A 176 9.99 22.95 1.82
N ARG A 177 10.84 23.21 2.81
CA ARG A 177 11.22 24.58 3.20
C ARG A 177 12.56 25.05 2.65
N LYS A 178 13.44 24.11 2.27
CA LYS A 178 14.79 24.38 1.73
C LYS A 178 15.13 23.34 0.63
N PRO A 179 14.35 23.28 -0.47
CA PRO A 179 14.49 22.26 -1.52
C PRO A 179 15.90 22.21 -2.13
N GLU A 180 16.61 23.33 -2.17
CA GLU A 180 18.01 23.45 -2.60
C GLU A 180 19.00 22.67 -1.72
N LEU A 181 18.64 22.39 -0.46
CA LEU A 181 19.40 21.56 0.49
C LEU A 181 18.84 20.12 0.57
N SER A 182 17.80 19.76 -0.18
CA SER A 182 17.14 18.46 -0.08
C SER A 182 17.68 17.45 -1.10
N PHE A 183 18.49 16.50 -0.61
CA PHE A 183 18.99 15.41 -1.44
C PHE A 183 17.86 14.56 -2.05
N LEU A 184 16.77 14.33 -1.29
CA LEU A 184 15.59 13.61 -1.79
C LEU A 184 14.92 14.34 -2.96
N ARG A 185 14.78 15.67 -2.86
CA ARG A 185 14.22 16.50 -3.94
C ARG A 185 15.07 16.41 -5.19
N MET A 186 16.39 16.60 -5.05
CA MET A 186 17.35 16.55 -6.16
C MET A 186 17.40 15.16 -6.83
N ILE A 187 17.31 14.06 -6.06
CA ILE A 187 17.24 12.69 -6.59
C ILE A 187 16.03 12.48 -7.49
N LEU A 188 14.85 12.95 -7.06
CA LEU A 188 13.62 12.82 -7.84
C LEU A 188 13.69 13.68 -9.12
N GLU A 189 14.18 14.92 -9.01
CA GLU A 189 14.36 15.79 -10.19
C GLU A 189 15.39 15.24 -11.19
N ASP A 190 16.54 14.72 -10.74
CA ASP A 190 17.54 14.13 -11.63
C ASP A 190 17.05 12.81 -12.25
N TYR A 191 16.23 12.03 -11.53
CA TYR A 191 15.63 10.82 -12.08
C TYR A 191 14.73 11.14 -13.27
N PHE A 192 13.76 12.05 -13.12
CA PHE A 192 12.87 12.42 -14.21
C PHE A 192 13.61 13.16 -15.33
N ARG A 193 14.52 14.09 -15.02
CA ARG A 193 15.22 14.90 -16.04
C ARG A 193 16.31 14.15 -16.80
N SER A 194 17.09 13.28 -16.15
CA SER A 194 18.36 12.80 -16.70
C SER A 194 18.60 11.29 -16.68
N PHE A 195 17.80 10.48 -15.97
CA PHE A 195 18.01 9.01 -15.95
C PHE A 195 17.82 8.36 -17.33
N TYR A 196 16.78 8.78 -18.06
CA TYR A 196 16.46 8.27 -19.40
C TYR A 196 16.93 9.22 -20.51
N GLU A 197 17.25 8.63 -21.66
CA GLU A 197 17.61 9.36 -22.87
C GLU A 197 16.36 9.94 -23.53
N ARG A 198 16.44 11.21 -23.94
CA ARG A 198 15.34 11.97 -24.54
C ARG A 198 15.74 12.47 -25.93
N ASN A 199 14.79 12.45 -26.87
CA ASN A 199 14.98 12.98 -28.22
C ASN A 199 14.82 14.53 -28.25
N ALA A 200 14.90 15.14 -29.44
CA ALA A 200 14.75 16.58 -29.61
C ALA A 200 13.38 17.14 -29.14
N SER A 201 12.28 16.37 -29.27
CA SER A 201 10.95 16.76 -28.75
C SER A 201 10.77 16.49 -27.24
N HIS A 202 11.85 16.08 -26.56
CA HIS A 202 11.93 15.69 -25.16
C HIS A 202 11.18 14.39 -24.80
N ALA A 203 10.82 13.58 -25.80
CA ALA A 203 10.21 12.27 -25.60
C ALA A 203 11.25 11.17 -25.34
N LEU A 204 10.85 10.15 -24.59
CA LEU A 204 11.68 8.99 -24.23
C LEU A 204 12.12 8.19 -25.47
N ILE A 205 13.39 7.80 -25.52
CA ILE A 205 13.94 6.96 -26.59
C ILE A 205 13.91 5.49 -26.17
N PHE A 206 13.51 4.60 -27.08
CA PHE A 206 13.50 3.15 -26.87
C PHE A 206 14.66 2.45 -27.60
N GLY A 207 15.10 1.32 -27.06
CA GLY A 207 16.09 0.43 -27.65
C GLY A 207 15.49 -0.55 -28.65
N GLU A 208 16.36 -1.30 -29.35
CA GLU A 208 15.96 -2.39 -30.25
C GLU A 208 15.30 -3.57 -29.50
N ASP A 209 15.55 -3.67 -28.19
CA ASP A 209 14.94 -4.61 -27.25
C ASP A 209 13.55 -4.17 -26.75
N GLY A 210 13.08 -2.97 -27.15
CA GLY A 210 11.83 -2.37 -26.70
C GLY A 210 11.91 -1.66 -25.35
N GLY A 211 13.06 -1.72 -24.64
CA GLY A 211 13.25 -1.05 -23.35
C GLY A 211 13.50 0.46 -23.48
N ILE A 212 13.26 1.23 -22.41
CA ILE A 212 13.60 2.66 -22.37
C ILE A 212 15.12 2.80 -22.29
N ARG A 213 15.73 3.58 -23.18
CA ARG A 213 17.18 3.86 -23.13
C ARG A 213 17.51 4.76 -21.94
N ARG A 214 18.51 4.34 -21.15
CA ARG A 214 19.13 5.16 -20.11
C ARG A 214 20.12 6.15 -20.72
N LYS A 215 20.17 7.38 -20.23
CA LYS A 215 21.12 8.41 -20.68
C LYS A 215 22.56 8.04 -20.38
N TYR A 216 22.78 7.37 -19.24
CA TYR A 216 24.07 6.88 -18.78
C TYR A 216 24.00 5.37 -18.52
N LEU A 217 25.13 4.69 -18.69
CA LEU A 217 25.24 3.24 -18.55
C LEU A 217 25.46 2.85 -17.08
N GLU A 218 24.58 3.34 -16.20
CA GLU A 218 24.67 3.25 -14.74
C GLU A 218 23.55 2.39 -14.14
N ASP A 219 23.85 1.67 -13.05
CA ASP A 219 22.84 1.03 -12.19
C ASP A 219 22.25 2.03 -11.17
N GLU A 220 21.22 1.63 -10.43
CA GLU A 220 20.50 2.49 -9.49
C GLU A 220 21.36 2.95 -8.29
N LEU A 221 22.39 2.19 -7.91
CA LEU A 221 23.34 2.59 -6.88
C LEU A 221 24.40 3.55 -7.44
N GLN A 222 24.83 3.34 -8.69
CA GLN A 222 25.72 4.23 -9.41
C GLN A 222 25.06 5.59 -9.70
N PHE A 223 23.79 5.61 -10.09
CA PHE A 223 22.97 6.82 -10.18
C PHE A 223 22.99 7.61 -8.87
N ASN A 224 22.69 6.94 -7.74
CA ASN A 224 22.74 7.57 -6.42
C ASN A 224 24.13 8.14 -6.08
N ARG A 225 25.21 7.42 -6.41
CA ARG A 225 26.60 7.91 -6.23
C ARG A 225 26.92 9.11 -7.11
N ARG A 226 26.45 9.12 -8.37
CA ARG A 226 26.59 10.27 -9.28
C ARG A 226 25.83 11.47 -8.73
N ALA A 227 24.58 11.28 -8.31
CA ALA A 227 23.77 12.31 -7.68
C ALA A 227 24.43 12.87 -6.41
N ALA A 228 25.03 12.04 -5.55
CA ALA A 228 25.81 12.50 -4.40
C ALA A 228 26.95 13.45 -4.80
N ARG A 229 27.70 13.15 -5.86
CA ARG A 229 28.72 14.07 -6.39
C ARG A 229 28.13 15.40 -6.84
N LEU A 230 27.01 15.37 -7.57
CA LEU A 230 26.33 16.60 -8.02
C LEU A 230 25.82 17.44 -6.86
N PHE A 231 25.28 16.80 -5.81
CA PHE A 231 24.83 17.48 -4.59
C PHE A 231 25.98 18.19 -3.89
N PHE A 232 27.12 17.52 -3.66
CA PHE A 232 28.30 18.16 -3.07
C PHE A 232 28.89 19.28 -3.95
N GLY A 233 28.78 19.16 -5.27
CA GLY A 233 29.09 20.26 -6.19
C GLY A 233 28.19 21.47 -5.98
N GLY A 234 26.86 21.27 -5.95
CA GLY A 234 25.90 22.33 -5.64
C GLY A 234 26.12 22.95 -4.25
N MET A 235 26.46 22.15 -3.24
CA MET A 235 26.80 22.65 -1.90
C MET A 235 28.07 23.52 -1.91
N ARG A 236 29.07 23.19 -2.72
CA ARG A 236 30.26 24.04 -2.93
C ARG A 236 29.88 25.38 -3.58
N ASP A 237 29.01 25.36 -4.59
CA ASP A 237 28.55 26.57 -5.28
C ASP A 237 27.67 27.48 -4.40
N LEU A 238 26.94 26.90 -3.44
CA LEU A 238 26.22 27.65 -2.40
C LEU A 238 27.18 28.23 -1.36
N LEU A 239 28.17 27.46 -0.87
CA LEU A 239 29.21 27.95 0.05
C LEU A 239 30.07 29.08 -0.54
N ALA A 240 30.18 29.17 -1.86
CA ALA A 240 30.85 30.27 -2.54
C ALA A 240 30.10 31.62 -2.42
N ARG A 241 28.83 31.61 -1.98
CA ARG A 241 28.00 32.82 -1.77
C ARG A 241 28.02 33.22 -0.28
N PRO A 242 28.02 34.52 0.05
CA PRO A 242 28.03 34.98 1.44
C PRO A 242 26.66 34.86 2.15
N VAL A 243 25.55 34.76 1.39
CA VAL A 243 24.18 34.61 1.91
C VAL A 243 23.45 33.52 1.12
N ALA A 244 22.60 32.73 1.78
CA ALA A 244 22.01 31.52 1.22
C ALA A 244 20.87 31.75 0.20
N ASP A 245 20.13 32.86 0.29
CA ASP A 245 18.84 33.02 -0.41
C ASP A 245 18.93 33.56 -1.87
N GLU A 246 20.12 33.93 -2.36
CA GLU A 246 20.29 34.35 -3.77
C GLU A 246 20.43 33.15 -4.72
N LEU A 247 19.32 32.46 -5.00
CA LEU A 247 19.17 31.58 -6.16
C LEU A 247 18.30 32.27 -7.23
N PRO A 248 18.71 32.34 -8.51
CA PRO A 248 17.83 32.80 -9.57
C PRO A 248 16.70 31.80 -9.76
N GLU A 249 15.45 32.26 -9.65
CA GLU A 249 14.29 31.47 -10.07
C GLU A 249 14.49 31.00 -11.52
N GLY A 250 14.48 29.68 -11.74
CA GLY A 250 14.59 29.11 -13.08
C GLY A 250 16.00 28.90 -13.64
N SER A 251 17.08 28.93 -12.84
CA SER A 251 18.42 28.52 -13.33
C SER A 251 18.54 27.01 -13.56
N GLY A 252 17.83 26.49 -14.56
CA GLY A 252 18.11 25.22 -15.20
C GLY A 252 19.42 25.30 -15.98
N ASN A 253 20.56 25.28 -15.29
CA ASN A 253 21.85 25.18 -15.94
C ASN A 253 22.06 23.75 -16.46
N ASP A 254 22.12 23.60 -17.78
CA ASP A 254 22.41 22.33 -18.49
C ASP A 254 23.84 21.78 -18.25
N GLN A 255 24.60 22.38 -17.33
CA GLN A 255 25.88 21.87 -16.85
C GLN A 255 25.79 21.60 -15.34
N PRO A 256 25.90 20.34 -14.89
CA PRO A 256 25.96 20.02 -13.48
C PRO A 256 27.21 20.64 -12.84
N ALA A 257 27.09 21.14 -11.62
CA ALA A 257 28.23 21.57 -10.81
C ALA A 257 29.15 20.36 -10.51
N THR A 258 30.18 20.16 -11.33
CA THR A 258 31.19 19.11 -11.11
C THR A 258 32.27 19.61 -10.14
N GLY A 259 31.91 19.68 -8.86
CA GLY A 259 32.86 19.92 -7.77
C GLY A 259 33.55 18.62 -7.32
N ASP A 260 34.78 18.75 -6.82
CA ASP A 260 35.61 17.68 -6.23
C ASP A 260 35.51 17.61 -4.69
N LEU A 261 34.58 18.36 -4.09
CA LEU A 261 34.37 18.42 -2.63
C LEU A 261 34.02 17.04 -2.05
N LEU A 262 33.22 16.23 -2.76
CA LEU A 262 32.93 14.86 -2.36
C LEU A 262 34.22 14.02 -2.33
N GLU A 263 35.03 14.08 -3.38
CA GLU A 263 36.31 13.35 -3.47
C GLU A 263 37.32 13.76 -2.39
N MET A 264 37.34 15.04 -1.99
CA MET A 264 38.17 15.53 -0.88
C MET A 264 37.71 14.93 0.46
N ILE A 265 36.41 15.01 0.77
CA ILE A 265 35.83 14.49 2.01
C ILE A 265 35.93 12.96 2.07
N ASP A 266 35.67 12.26 0.96
CA ASP A 266 35.87 10.81 0.82
C ASP A 266 37.29 10.41 1.20
N LYS A 267 38.31 11.10 0.65
CA LYS A 267 39.72 10.85 0.97
C LYS A 267 39.97 11.03 2.47
N ILE A 268 39.58 12.16 3.07
CA ILE A 268 39.73 12.42 4.51
C ILE A 268 39.08 11.31 5.34
N SER A 269 37.86 10.88 4.98
CA SER A 269 37.13 9.82 5.68
C SER A 269 37.74 8.42 5.53
N SER A 270 38.63 8.22 4.57
CA SER A 270 39.31 6.94 4.31
C SER A 270 40.69 6.82 4.98
N GLU A 271 41.27 7.93 5.44
CA GLU A 271 42.57 7.94 6.10
C GLU A 271 42.48 7.46 7.55
N THR A 272 43.39 6.57 7.96
CA THR A 272 43.56 6.18 9.37
C THR A 272 44.75 6.90 9.98
N TYR A 273 44.67 7.22 11.28
CA TYR A 273 45.78 7.81 12.02
C TYR A 273 46.03 6.98 13.28
N GLU A 274 47.27 6.57 13.52
CA GLU A 274 47.64 5.66 14.62
C GLU A 274 46.76 4.38 14.71
N ARG A 275 46.30 3.89 13.56
CA ARG A 275 45.33 2.78 13.39
C ARG A 275 43.91 3.06 13.91
N GLN A 276 43.61 4.30 14.30
CA GLN A 276 42.27 4.73 14.70
C GLN A 276 41.47 5.26 13.51
N ASN A 277 40.17 4.96 13.53
CA ASN A 277 39.20 5.44 12.54
C ASN A 277 39.07 6.97 12.57
N PRO A 278 38.77 7.64 11.44
CA PRO A 278 38.52 9.08 11.43
C PRO A 278 37.26 9.46 12.19
N PHE A 279 37.47 10.15 13.31
CA PHE A 279 36.44 10.87 14.05
C PHE A 279 36.83 12.34 14.14
N GLY A 280 35.83 13.22 14.17
CA GLY A 280 36.02 14.66 14.31
C GLY A 280 35.19 15.44 13.30
N THR A 281 35.40 16.76 13.26
CA THR A 281 34.43 17.66 12.63
C THR A 281 35.08 18.79 11.85
N LEU A 282 34.69 18.92 10.58
CA LEU A 282 35.05 20.03 9.69
C LEU A 282 33.83 20.95 9.53
N LEU A 283 34.03 22.25 9.61
CA LEU A 283 33.00 23.26 9.45
C LEU A 283 33.33 24.14 8.24
N LEU A 284 32.48 24.09 7.23
CA LEU A 284 32.58 24.77 5.95
C LEU A 284 31.70 26.02 5.96
N MET A 285 32.29 27.16 5.62
CA MET A 285 31.65 28.48 5.59
C MET A 285 32.21 29.30 4.41
N ASN A 286 31.53 30.36 3.99
CA ASN A 286 32.12 31.30 3.03
C ASN A 286 33.33 32.02 3.63
N GLU A 287 34.37 32.36 2.83
CA GLU A 287 35.53 33.12 3.32
C GLU A 287 35.14 34.45 4.00
N GLN A 288 34.17 35.17 3.45
CA GLN A 288 33.70 36.44 4.03
C GLN A 288 33.03 36.23 5.39
N THR A 289 32.30 35.12 5.54
CA THR A 289 31.72 34.67 6.81
C THR A 289 32.82 34.32 7.82
N ILE A 290 33.84 33.55 7.44
CA ILE A 290 34.97 33.18 8.34
C ILE A 290 35.70 34.43 8.84
N ARG A 291 35.91 35.42 7.96
CA ARG A 291 36.57 36.70 8.28
C ARG A 291 35.66 37.69 9.02
N MET A 292 34.38 37.34 9.29
CA MET A 292 33.45 38.25 9.95
C MET A 292 33.86 38.50 11.41
N PRO A 293 34.03 39.77 11.86
CA PRO A 293 34.54 40.07 13.19
C PRO A 293 33.74 39.41 14.31
N GLY A 294 34.42 38.60 15.13
CA GLY A 294 33.84 37.93 16.29
C GLY A 294 33.16 36.59 16.02
N LEU A 295 32.78 36.27 14.77
CA LEU A 295 32.08 35.02 14.46
C LEU A 295 32.93 33.79 14.78
N VAL A 296 34.19 33.79 14.32
CA VAL A 296 35.13 32.69 14.55
C VAL A 296 36.20 33.13 15.54
N ARG A 297 36.20 32.50 16.71
CA ARG A 297 37.30 32.59 17.68
C ARG A 297 38.28 31.45 17.43
N PHE A 298 39.36 31.74 16.70
CA PHE A 298 40.44 30.78 16.52
C PHE A 298 41.16 30.49 17.85
N ILE A 299 41.33 29.19 18.13
CA ILE A 299 42.20 28.65 19.17
C ILE A 299 43.62 28.49 18.60
N VAL A 300 43.69 28.03 17.34
CA VAL A 300 44.90 27.97 16.53
C VAL A 300 44.51 28.42 15.13
N GLU A 301 45.01 29.57 14.69
CA GLU A 301 44.86 30.05 13.31
C GLU A 301 46.14 29.71 12.53
N PHE A 302 45.97 29.27 11.28
CA PHE A 302 47.08 29.00 10.37
C PHE A 302 47.41 30.27 9.56
N ALA A 303 48.71 30.54 9.40
CA ALA A 303 49.17 31.66 8.58
C ALA A 303 48.63 31.53 7.14
N GLU A 304 48.28 32.66 6.53
CA GLU A 304 47.59 32.68 5.23
C GLU A 304 48.36 31.95 4.11
N SER A 305 49.70 31.98 4.14
CA SER A 305 50.57 31.24 3.21
C SER A 305 50.73 29.74 3.52
N GLU A 306 50.28 29.28 4.69
CA GLU A 306 50.45 27.92 5.21
C GLU A 306 49.09 27.23 5.48
N ARG A 307 47.98 27.81 5.01
CA ARG A 307 46.65 27.19 5.08
C ARG A 307 46.65 25.83 4.38
N ILE A 308 45.95 24.86 4.97
CA ILE A 308 45.97 23.48 4.52
C ILE A 308 44.83 23.28 3.53
N ARG A 309 45.15 23.01 2.26
CA ARG A 309 44.17 22.70 1.22
C ARG A 309 43.35 21.45 1.58
N LEU A 310 42.06 21.44 1.23
CA LEU A 310 41.14 20.32 1.47
C LEU A 310 41.55 19.01 0.75
N ASP A 311 42.45 19.09 -0.23
CA ASP A 311 43.01 17.91 -0.91
C ASP A 311 44.14 17.19 -0.12
N ASP A 312 44.73 17.80 0.93
CA ASP A 312 45.72 17.16 1.82
C ASP A 312 45.03 16.35 2.93
N SER A 313 44.37 15.26 2.53
CA SER A 313 43.67 14.33 3.42
C SER A 313 44.49 13.88 4.63
N LYS A 314 45.81 13.73 4.45
CA LYS A 314 46.74 13.22 5.48
C LYS A 314 47.05 14.23 6.56
N ARG A 315 47.16 15.53 6.25
CA ARG A 315 47.27 16.57 7.28
C ARG A 315 45.93 16.76 7.99
N ILE A 316 44.85 16.86 7.24
CA ILE A 316 43.50 17.12 7.78
C ILE A 316 43.10 16.00 8.74
N ARG A 317 43.33 14.73 8.37
CA ARG A 317 43.05 13.58 9.23
C ARG A 317 43.71 13.71 10.61
N LYS A 318 44.96 14.18 10.70
CA LYS A 318 45.65 14.38 11.99
C LYS A 318 45.00 15.48 12.83
N LEU A 319 44.54 16.55 12.17
CA LEU A 319 43.94 17.71 12.83
C LEU A 319 42.53 17.42 13.36
N LEU A 320 41.80 16.44 12.79
CA LEU A 320 40.48 16.03 13.29
C LEU A 320 40.53 15.54 14.76
N GLU A 321 41.66 14.97 15.21
CA GLU A 321 41.89 14.57 16.62
C GLU A 321 41.85 15.74 17.61
N LEU A 322 41.96 16.99 17.12
CA LEU A 322 41.90 18.21 17.94
C LEU A 322 40.46 18.75 18.11
N THR A 323 39.49 18.18 17.39
CA THR A 323 38.10 18.67 17.36
C THR A 323 37.26 18.11 18.51
N ASN A 324 36.27 18.87 18.95
CA ASN A 324 35.39 18.48 20.05
C ASN A 324 34.02 19.16 19.96
N ASN A 325 33.02 18.44 19.45
CA ASN A 325 31.66 18.94 19.30
C ASN A 325 31.04 19.40 20.62
N SER A 326 31.28 18.69 21.74
CA SER A 326 30.78 19.07 23.08
C SER A 326 31.37 20.37 23.64
N LYS A 327 32.39 20.92 22.98
CA LYS A 327 32.99 22.22 23.30
C LYS A 327 32.89 23.21 22.14
N HIS A 328 32.12 22.88 21.10
CA HIS A 328 32.04 23.61 19.84
C HIS A 328 33.42 23.95 19.23
N GLN A 329 34.35 22.99 19.25
CA GLN A 329 35.70 23.13 18.71
C GLN A 329 35.80 22.39 17.37
N TYR A 330 35.95 23.13 16.27
CA TYR A 330 35.86 22.61 14.90
C TYR A 330 37.10 23.00 14.08
N LEU A 331 37.44 22.20 13.06
CA LEU A 331 38.31 22.70 11.98
C LEU A 331 37.49 23.64 11.10
N ILE A 332 37.89 24.91 11.02
CA ILE A 332 37.20 25.93 10.24
C ILE A 332 37.83 26.00 8.85
N ALA A 333 37.01 25.93 7.80
CA ALA A 333 37.44 25.89 6.43
C ALA A 333 36.45 26.60 5.49
N ASP A 334 36.96 27.07 4.34
CA ASP A 334 36.12 27.37 3.19
C ASP A 334 36.03 26.14 2.26
N SER A 335 35.58 26.31 1.02
CA SER A 335 35.48 25.22 0.05
C SER A 335 36.81 24.77 -0.56
N GLU A 336 37.94 25.38 -0.19
CA GLU A 336 39.28 25.05 -0.71
C GLU A 336 40.32 24.79 0.38
N SER A 337 40.27 25.48 1.53
CA SER A 337 41.34 25.50 2.54
C SER A 337 40.85 25.59 3.99
N ILE A 338 41.61 24.97 4.90
CA ILE A 338 41.44 25.05 6.36
C ILE A 338 42.20 26.26 6.92
N TYR A 339 41.50 27.06 7.72
CA TYR A 339 42.00 28.28 8.37
C TYR A 339 42.56 27.99 9.76
N GLY A 340 42.05 26.96 10.45
CA GLY A 340 42.54 26.59 11.78
C GLY A 340 41.54 25.81 12.62
N LEU A 341 41.84 25.67 13.91
CA LEU A 341 40.94 25.16 14.93
C LEU A 341 40.26 26.35 15.62
N GLY A 342 38.93 26.40 15.61
CA GLY A 342 38.16 27.54 16.15
C GLY A 342 36.86 27.14 16.84
N GLN A 343 36.26 28.13 17.51
CA GLN A 343 34.90 28.09 18.06
C GLN A 343 34.06 29.14 17.34
N VAL A 344 32.77 28.84 17.12
CA VAL A 344 31.85 29.75 16.44
C VAL A 344 30.90 30.40 17.44
N ASP A 345 30.75 31.72 17.38
CA ASP A 345 29.67 32.45 18.05
C ASP A 345 28.42 32.41 17.17
N TRP A 346 27.58 31.39 17.40
CA TRP A 346 26.39 31.13 16.60
C TRP A 346 25.37 32.29 16.57
N ILE A 347 25.42 33.22 17.54
CA ILE A 347 24.57 34.42 17.55
C ILE A 347 24.88 35.31 16.34
N LEU A 348 26.13 35.34 15.90
CA LEU A 348 26.60 36.17 14.80
C LEU A 348 26.38 35.52 13.43
N GLN A 349 25.93 34.27 13.33
CA GLN A 349 25.79 33.56 12.05
C GLN A 349 24.84 34.26 11.06
N GLY A 350 23.69 34.76 11.54
CA GLY A 350 22.65 35.32 10.68
C GLY A 350 22.16 34.33 9.61
N GLU A 351 22.05 34.81 8.37
CA GLU A 351 21.64 34.03 7.18
C GLU A 351 22.82 33.31 6.48
N ALA A 352 24.02 33.30 7.06
CA ALA A 352 25.17 32.65 6.44
C ALA A 352 25.02 31.12 6.44
N LEU A 353 25.24 30.51 5.27
CA LEU A 353 25.25 29.05 5.12
C LEU A 353 26.46 28.45 5.84
N VAL A 354 26.19 27.52 6.75
CA VAL A 354 27.22 26.78 7.49
C VAL A 354 26.95 25.29 7.33
N LEU A 355 27.88 24.60 6.67
CA LEU A 355 27.81 23.16 6.47
C LEU A 355 28.85 22.46 7.35
N ARG A 356 28.41 21.48 8.13
CA ARG A 356 29.26 20.68 9.01
C ARG A 356 29.42 19.28 8.45
N VAL A 357 30.66 18.79 8.42
CA VAL A 357 31.00 17.42 8.07
C VAL A 357 31.42 16.68 9.35
N ASP A 358 30.54 15.81 9.85
CA ASP A 358 30.82 14.96 11.00
C ASP A 358 31.43 13.63 10.51
N PHE A 359 32.71 13.39 10.80
CA PHE A 359 33.35 12.10 10.52
C PHE A 359 33.03 11.10 11.64
N GLN A 360 32.48 9.94 11.26
CA GLN A 360 31.91 8.93 12.17
C GLN A 360 32.58 7.55 12.01
N GLY A 361 33.80 7.54 11.47
CA GLY A 361 34.62 6.35 11.28
C GLY A 361 35.02 6.13 9.82
N LEU A 362 35.64 4.98 9.56
CA LEU A 362 36.25 4.69 8.26
C LEU A 362 35.19 4.69 7.14
N SER A 363 35.37 5.60 6.18
CA SER A 363 34.45 5.84 5.06
C SER A 363 33.01 6.13 5.48
N LYS A 364 32.80 6.73 6.67
CA LYS A 364 31.50 7.11 7.24
C LYS A 364 31.51 8.58 7.66
N TYR A 365 30.61 9.38 7.11
CA TYR A 365 30.43 10.78 7.50
C TYR A 365 29.04 11.31 7.18
N ARG A 366 28.69 12.43 7.81
CA ARG A 366 27.45 13.17 7.57
C ARG A 366 27.71 14.58 7.10
N LEU A 367 26.92 15.06 6.16
CA LEU A 367 26.78 16.47 5.84
C LEU A 367 25.54 17.03 6.54
N VAL A 368 25.74 18.07 7.35
CA VAL A 368 24.73 18.67 8.22
C VAL A 368 24.68 20.18 7.96
N SER A 369 23.50 20.75 7.71
CA SER A 369 23.31 22.20 7.78
C SER A 369 23.14 22.61 9.23
N VAL A 370 23.87 23.62 9.67
CA VAL A 370 23.84 24.10 11.06
C VAL A 370 23.39 25.56 11.08
N ARG A 371 22.38 25.89 11.89
CA ARG A 371 21.84 27.25 12.00
C ARG A 371 21.43 27.58 13.44
N ALA A 372 21.73 28.79 13.91
CA ALA A 372 21.12 29.33 15.12
C ALA A 372 19.66 29.73 14.84
N GLU A 373 18.72 29.19 15.63
CA GLU A 373 17.29 29.50 15.54
C GLU A 373 16.77 29.92 16.93
N PRO A 374 15.84 30.89 17.02
CA PRO A 374 15.23 31.27 18.30
C PRO A 374 14.42 30.11 18.87
N GLU A 375 14.64 29.80 20.15
CA GLU A 375 13.86 28.79 20.85
C GLU A 375 12.48 29.35 21.18
N ASN A 376 11.43 28.84 20.52
CA ASN A 376 10.03 29.21 20.75
C ASN A 376 9.49 28.70 22.11
N SER A 377 10.16 29.05 23.20
CA SER A 377 9.71 28.77 24.56
C SER A 377 8.92 29.95 25.13
N ARG A 378 7.92 29.68 25.98
CA ARG A 378 7.18 30.72 26.71
C ARG A 378 8.01 31.42 27.81
N ASN A 379 9.31 31.15 27.88
CA ASN A 379 10.22 31.65 28.92
C ASN A 379 10.98 32.92 28.51
N GLY A 380 10.78 33.42 27.28
CA GLY A 380 11.41 34.66 26.82
C GLY A 380 11.08 35.85 27.72
N THR A 381 12.09 36.67 28.03
CA THR A 381 11.97 37.77 28.99
C THR A 381 11.96 39.11 28.28
N MET A 382 10.91 39.91 28.51
CA MET A 382 10.85 41.28 28.03
C MET A 382 11.60 42.21 29.00
N ILE A 383 12.74 42.73 28.54
CA ILE A 383 13.60 43.65 29.28
C ILE A 383 13.23 45.07 28.86
N VAL A 384 12.57 45.81 29.75
CA VAL A 384 12.21 47.22 29.52
C VAL A 384 13.30 48.12 30.12
N GLY A 385 14.02 48.85 29.26
CA GLY A 385 14.97 49.89 29.63
C GLY A 385 14.44 51.30 29.29
N GLU A 386 15.22 52.34 29.62
CA GLU A 386 14.85 53.74 29.36
C GLU A 386 14.69 54.04 27.85
N ASP A 387 15.43 53.32 26.99
CA ASP A 387 15.40 53.48 25.53
C ASP A 387 14.43 52.53 24.80
N GLY A 388 13.74 51.62 25.50
CA GLY A 388 12.77 50.70 24.87
C GLY A 388 12.64 49.32 25.53
N ALA A 389 11.75 48.49 24.96
CA ALA A 389 11.52 47.11 25.39
C ALA A 389 12.18 46.12 24.43
N PHE A 390 13.04 45.25 24.96
CA PHE A 390 13.78 44.22 24.23
C PHE A 390 13.28 42.83 24.63
N TYR A 391 12.95 41.98 23.66
CA TYR A 391 12.57 40.60 23.94
C TYR A 391 13.80 39.69 23.89
N ARG A 392 14.17 39.09 25.02
CA ARG A 392 15.29 38.14 25.12
C ARG A 392 14.76 36.72 25.04
N THR A 393 15.15 36.02 23.98
CA THR A 393 14.92 34.58 23.81
C THR A 393 16.25 33.82 23.87
N ASP A 394 16.18 32.53 24.22
CA ASP A 394 17.30 31.61 24.07
C ASP A 394 17.42 31.19 22.59
N LEU A 395 18.63 30.82 22.16
CA LEU A 395 18.92 30.35 20.81
C LEU A 395 19.28 28.87 20.88
N PHE A 396 18.62 28.04 20.09
CA PHE A 396 19.00 26.65 19.90
C PHE A 396 19.76 26.47 18.58
N LEU A 397 20.66 25.49 18.56
CA LEU A 397 21.41 25.15 17.35
C LEU A 397 20.63 24.10 16.57
N ALA A 398 19.95 24.53 15.50
CA ALA A 398 19.26 23.66 14.59
C ALA A 398 20.27 22.91 13.70
N GLU A 399 20.41 21.60 13.96
CA GLU A 399 21.21 20.68 13.15
C GLU A 399 20.28 19.90 12.21
N ARG A 400 20.47 20.03 10.89
CA ARG A 400 19.65 19.38 9.87
C ARG A 400 20.54 18.49 9.00
N GLU A 401 20.44 17.17 9.16
CA GLU A 401 21.18 16.21 8.35
C GLU A 401 20.70 16.28 6.89
N LEU A 402 21.61 16.62 5.97
CA LEU A 402 21.32 16.72 4.54
C LEU A 402 21.56 15.38 3.83
N LEU A 403 22.65 14.70 4.19
CA LEU A 403 23.11 13.48 3.54
C LEU A 403 24.08 12.71 4.45
N TYR A 404 23.81 11.42 4.65
CA TYR A 404 24.75 10.46 5.25
C TYR A 404 25.48 9.69 4.14
N LEU A 405 26.78 9.43 4.30
CA LEU A 405 27.59 8.67 3.36
C LEU A 405 28.34 7.54 4.08
N SER A 406 28.18 6.32 3.57
CA SER A 406 28.88 5.12 4.07
C SER A 406 29.40 4.27 2.92
N PHE A 407 30.72 4.12 2.87
CA PHE A 407 31.45 3.49 1.76
C PHE A 407 31.02 4.05 0.39
N LYS A 408 30.94 5.38 0.30
CA LYS A 408 30.48 6.18 -0.85
C LYS A 408 29.00 6.06 -1.21
N ASN A 409 28.20 5.31 -0.44
CA ASN A 409 26.77 5.14 -0.73
C ASN A 409 25.99 6.20 0.05
N PRO A 410 25.26 7.10 -0.63
CA PRO A 410 24.43 8.10 0.04
C PRO A 410 23.21 7.46 0.68
N ARG A 411 22.77 8.01 1.82
CA ARG A 411 21.57 7.65 2.56
C ARG A 411 20.94 8.90 3.15
N ILE A 412 19.62 8.88 3.32
CA ILE A 412 18.84 10.00 3.87
C ILE A 412 18.03 9.52 5.06
N GLY A 413 17.96 10.35 6.10
CA GLY A 413 17.24 10.03 7.34
C GLY A 413 17.71 8.72 7.98
N GLU A 414 19.02 8.43 7.95
CA GLU A 414 19.54 7.16 8.46
C GLU A 414 19.58 7.09 10.00
N GLU A 415 18.78 7.92 10.67
CA GLU A 415 18.42 7.68 12.04
C GLU A 415 17.54 6.42 12.13
N SER A 416 18.19 5.28 12.41
CA SER A 416 17.50 4.02 12.72
C SER A 416 16.51 4.15 13.90
N TYR A 417 16.71 5.19 14.71
CA TYR A 417 15.82 5.80 15.69
C TYR A 417 15.06 7.00 15.09
N SER A 418 13.74 7.08 15.20
CA SER A 418 13.07 8.39 15.10
C SER A 418 12.12 8.57 16.29
N ARG A 419 11.93 9.81 16.71
CA ARG A 419 11.04 10.18 17.82
C ARG A 419 9.64 9.61 17.59
N GLU A 420 9.12 9.76 16.38
CA GLU A 420 7.81 9.27 15.96
C GLU A 420 7.73 7.74 15.98
N ARG A 421 8.81 7.04 15.59
CA ARG A 421 8.86 5.56 15.59
C ARG A 421 8.97 4.98 17.00
N LEU A 422 9.73 5.63 17.89
CA LEU A 422 9.72 5.28 19.31
C LEU A 422 8.33 5.52 19.90
N ARG A 423 7.68 6.66 19.58
CA ARG A 423 6.31 6.99 20.02
C ARG A 423 5.34 5.89 19.62
N GLN A 424 5.28 5.54 18.32
CA GLN A 424 4.41 4.49 17.80
C GLN A 424 4.63 3.14 18.50
N LEU A 425 5.89 2.72 18.69
CA LEU A 425 6.21 1.44 19.32
C LEU A 425 5.82 1.41 20.82
N LEU A 426 6.06 2.50 21.55
CA LEU A 426 5.65 2.63 22.94
C LEU A 426 4.11 2.69 23.08
N GLU A 427 3.42 3.41 22.18
CA GLU A 427 1.95 3.48 22.15
C GLU A 427 1.32 2.11 21.82
N GLN A 428 1.86 1.36 20.86
CA GLN A 428 1.39 0.01 20.52
C GLN A 428 1.63 -0.99 21.67
N THR A 429 2.75 -0.88 22.37
CA THR A 429 3.13 -1.82 23.44
C THR A 429 2.39 -1.52 24.74
N PHE A 430 2.37 -0.27 25.18
CA PHE A 430 1.85 0.13 26.50
C PHE A 430 0.42 0.71 26.45
N GLY A 431 0.06 1.44 25.40
CA GLY A 431 -1.27 2.04 25.19
C GLY A 431 -1.31 3.55 25.51
N ARG A 432 -2.20 4.30 24.84
CA ARG A 432 -2.37 5.78 24.95
C ARG A 432 -3.08 6.27 26.24
N GLY A 433 -3.29 5.42 27.24
CA GLY A 433 -4.39 5.57 28.21
C GLY A 433 -4.23 6.54 29.39
N ASN A 434 -3.09 7.22 29.55
CA ASN A 434 -2.79 7.95 30.80
C ASN A 434 -2.65 9.48 30.59
N GLU A 435 -3.19 10.25 31.54
CA GLU A 435 -2.86 11.68 31.68
C GLU A 435 -1.34 11.88 31.71
N GLY A 436 -0.86 12.90 30.98
CA GLY A 436 0.57 13.19 30.88
C GLY A 436 1.38 12.25 29.98
N TRP A 437 0.76 11.43 29.11
CA TRP A 437 1.48 10.58 28.14
C TRP A 437 2.60 11.32 27.40
N GLN A 438 2.35 12.54 26.92
CA GLN A 438 3.36 13.35 26.21
C GLN A 438 4.62 13.61 27.07
N ALA A 439 4.46 13.91 28.37
CA ALA A 439 5.60 14.12 29.28
C ALA A 439 6.34 12.82 29.60
N LYS A 440 5.62 11.68 29.70
CA LYS A 440 6.22 10.35 29.86
C LYS A 440 7.02 9.97 28.61
N PHE A 441 6.44 10.18 27.43
CA PHE A 441 7.06 9.94 26.15
C PHE A 441 8.33 10.78 25.97
N ASP A 442 8.27 12.09 26.18
CA ASP A 442 9.43 12.99 26.04
C ASP A 442 10.57 12.63 27.00
N LYS A 443 10.24 12.10 28.18
CA LYS A 443 11.24 11.58 29.13
C LYS A 443 11.89 10.27 28.63
N LEU A 444 11.10 9.33 28.10
CA LEU A 444 11.62 8.05 27.54
C LEU A 444 12.42 8.27 26.25
N GLU A 445 11.95 9.18 25.39
CA GLU A 445 12.67 9.68 24.21
C GLU A 445 14.04 10.20 24.62
N ARG A 446 14.09 11.13 25.58
CA ARG A 446 15.34 11.73 26.03
C ARG A 446 16.28 10.71 26.68
N ILE A 447 15.76 9.67 27.35
CA ILE A 447 16.57 8.55 27.86
C ILE A 447 17.23 7.78 26.72
N VAL A 448 16.47 7.37 25.69
CA VAL A 448 17.03 6.60 24.56
C VAL A 448 17.96 7.48 23.71
N SER A 449 17.61 8.74 23.50
CA SER A 449 18.42 9.73 22.79
C SER A 449 19.76 9.97 23.49
N ARG A 450 19.77 10.22 24.81
CA ARG A 450 21.00 10.36 25.62
C ARG A 450 21.85 9.08 25.67
N ALA A 451 21.25 7.90 25.55
CA ALA A 451 21.98 6.65 25.46
C ALA A 451 22.77 6.50 24.14
N ARG A 452 22.38 7.21 23.06
CA ARG A 452 23.13 7.25 21.77
C ARG A 452 24.46 8.00 21.87
N GLU A 453 24.68 8.83 22.89
CA GLU A 453 25.95 9.53 23.12
C GLU A 453 27.11 8.59 23.52
N GLN A 454 26.82 7.32 23.83
CA GLN A 454 27.82 6.35 24.28
C GLN A 454 28.67 5.80 23.12
N LYS A 455 29.99 5.77 23.29
CA LYS A 455 30.96 5.28 22.28
C LYS A 455 31.08 3.75 22.21
N HIS A 456 30.34 3.05 23.06
CA HIS A 456 30.30 1.60 23.16
C HIS A 456 28.84 1.15 23.08
N GLY A 457 28.59 -0.02 22.49
CA GLY A 457 27.24 -0.50 22.32
C GLY A 457 26.54 -0.66 23.67
N THR A 458 25.30 -0.19 23.78
CA THR A 458 24.54 -0.19 25.04
C THR A 458 23.10 -0.63 24.79
N MET A 459 22.30 -0.75 25.85
CA MET A 459 20.93 -1.24 25.75
C MET A 459 20.03 -0.57 26.80
N VAL A 460 18.88 -0.10 26.36
CA VAL A 460 17.81 0.43 27.22
C VAL A 460 16.61 -0.50 27.10
N VAL A 461 16.14 -1.03 28.22
CA VAL A 461 14.91 -1.84 28.30
C VAL A 461 13.82 -1.00 28.97
N ILE A 462 12.63 -1.01 28.40
CA ILE A 462 11.42 -0.35 28.89
C ILE A 462 10.36 -1.44 28.96
N ALA A 463 9.79 -1.70 30.13
CA ALA A 463 8.69 -2.67 30.29
C ALA A 463 7.51 -2.03 31.03
N ASP A 464 6.39 -2.75 31.14
CA ASP A 464 5.35 -2.35 32.08
C ASP A 464 5.85 -2.48 33.53
N PHE A 465 5.29 -1.67 34.45
CA PHE A 465 5.77 -1.56 35.82
C PHE A 465 5.85 -2.90 36.57
N ASP A 466 4.85 -3.77 36.40
CA ASP A 466 4.82 -5.08 37.07
C ASP A 466 5.84 -6.04 36.45
N THR A 467 5.98 -6.07 35.12
CA THR A 467 7.04 -6.81 34.43
C THR A 467 8.43 -6.34 34.87
N ALA A 468 8.70 -5.03 34.90
CA ALA A 468 9.99 -4.49 35.32
C ALA A 468 10.35 -4.91 36.76
N LYS A 469 9.39 -4.77 37.68
CA LYS A 469 9.52 -5.14 39.09
C LYS A 469 9.70 -6.65 39.30
N GLU A 470 9.01 -7.49 38.53
CA GLU A 470 9.14 -8.94 38.63
C GLU A 470 10.48 -9.43 38.06
N GLU A 471 10.87 -8.92 36.89
CA GLU A 471 12.10 -9.33 36.22
C GLU A 471 13.34 -8.87 36.96
N LEU A 472 13.39 -7.66 37.53
CA LEU A 472 14.53 -7.22 38.35
C LEU A 472 14.64 -7.97 39.68
N LYS A 473 13.54 -8.53 40.19
CA LYS A 473 13.59 -9.46 41.33
C LYS A 473 14.25 -10.79 40.94
N LYS A 474 13.92 -11.34 39.76
CA LYS A 474 14.53 -12.58 39.24
C LYS A 474 16.00 -12.38 38.85
N LEU A 475 16.30 -11.33 38.09
CA LEU A 475 17.63 -10.97 37.58
C LEU A 475 18.50 -10.23 38.61
N SER A 476 18.14 -10.28 39.90
CA SER A 476 18.83 -9.54 40.98
C SER A 476 20.29 -9.96 41.21
N LYS A 477 20.70 -11.15 40.73
CA LYS A 477 22.11 -11.61 40.70
C LYS A 477 22.80 -11.38 39.35
N GLN A 478 22.05 -10.90 38.36
CA GLN A 478 22.46 -10.64 36.98
C GLN A 478 22.33 -9.14 36.64
N SER A 479 22.27 -8.29 37.67
CA SER A 479 22.12 -6.84 37.57
C SER A 479 22.74 -6.16 38.78
N THR A 480 22.85 -4.84 38.74
CA THR A 480 23.02 -4.01 39.94
C THR A 480 21.65 -3.52 40.40
N PRO A 481 21.08 -4.07 41.50
CA PRO A 481 19.79 -3.62 42.01
C PRO A 481 19.90 -2.19 42.55
N ILE A 482 18.95 -1.34 42.19
CA ILE A 482 18.84 0.02 42.72
C ILE A 482 17.50 0.19 43.44
N LYS A 483 17.39 1.22 44.29
CA LYS A 483 16.08 1.67 44.75
C LYS A 483 15.39 2.37 43.58
N LEU A 484 14.14 1.98 43.28
CA LEU A 484 13.30 2.61 42.27
C LEU A 484 13.38 4.13 42.37
N ARG A 485 13.84 4.77 41.29
CA ARG A 485 14.05 6.22 41.24
C ARG A 485 13.96 6.75 39.83
N GLN A 486 13.47 7.98 39.69
CA GLN A 486 13.65 8.75 38.47
C GLN A 486 15.12 9.12 38.29
N VAL A 487 15.62 8.88 37.08
CA VAL A 487 16.98 9.22 36.64
C VAL A 487 16.87 10.44 35.74
N ASP A 488 17.73 11.42 35.96
CA ASP A 488 17.88 12.55 35.02
C ASP A 488 18.45 12.01 33.70
N PRO A 489 17.76 12.20 32.55
CA PRO A 489 18.23 11.73 31.26
C PRO A 489 19.69 12.13 30.95
N ASP A 490 20.16 13.27 31.44
CA ASP A 490 21.50 13.77 31.15
C ASP A 490 22.60 12.97 31.88
N THR A 491 22.21 12.15 32.87
CA THR A 491 23.10 11.18 33.54
C THR A 491 23.21 9.85 32.79
N ILE A 492 22.31 9.55 31.84
CA ILE A 492 22.21 8.24 31.16
C ILE A 492 23.53 7.85 30.49
N ARG A 493 24.21 8.78 29.79
CA ARG A 493 25.50 8.52 29.15
C ARG A 493 26.59 7.99 30.10
N HIS A 494 26.49 8.26 31.40
CA HIS A 494 27.42 7.77 32.41
C HIS A 494 26.98 6.39 32.93
N LEU A 495 25.68 6.16 33.06
CA LEU A 495 25.11 4.86 33.48
C LEU A 495 25.27 3.79 32.40
N THR A 496 25.20 4.16 31.11
CA THR A 496 25.41 3.26 29.97
C THR A 496 26.85 2.84 29.77
N SER A 497 27.80 3.38 30.56
CA SER A 497 29.20 2.93 30.55
C SER A 497 29.41 1.61 31.31
N ILE A 498 28.40 1.15 32.06
CA ILE A 498 28.38 -0.17 32.70
C ILE A 498 27.88 -1.20 31.68
N ASP A 499 28.62 -2.30 31.51
CA ASP A 499 28.19 -3.40 30.62
C ASP A 499 26.87 -4.03 31.07
N GLY A 500 25.96 -4.20 30.12
CA GLY A 500 24.60 -4.69 30.32
C GLY A 500 23.55 -3.70 29.81
N ALA A 501 22.30 -3.90 30.21
CA ALA A 501 21.20 -2.99 29.94
C ALA A 501 20.89 -2.08 31.13
N ILE A 502 20.28 -0.92 30.87
CA ILE A 502 19.55 -0.15 31.88
C ILE A 502 18.07 -0.47 31.72
N TYR A 503 17.37 -0.70 32.84
CA TYR A 503 15.99 -1.17 32.85
C TYR A 503 15.06 -0.13 33.47
N PHE A 504 14.06 0.30 32.69
CA PHE A 504 13.04 1.27 33.02
C PHE A 504 11.63 0.67 32.97
N ASP A 505 10.69 1.33 33.65
CA ASP A 505 9.26 1.17 33.41
C ASP A 505 8.74 2.20 32.38
N GLU A 506 7.45 2.10 32.02
CA GLU A 506 6.76 2.98 31.07
C GLU A 506 6.59 4.43 31.56
N ASP A 507 6.87 4.69 32.85
CA ASP A 507 6.93 6.02 33.46
C ASP A 507 8.37 6.60 33.48
N GLY A 508 9.36 5.85 32.98
CA GLY A 508 10.77 6.23 32.96
C GLY A 508 11.40 6.27 34.36
N ASN A 509 10.94 5.45 35.31
CA ASN A 509 11.67 5.18 36.55
C ASN A 509 12.64 4.02 36.31
N CYS A 510 13.85 4.12 36.84
CA CYS A 510 14.87 3.07 36.69
C CYS A 510 14.71 2.00 37.78
N HIS A 511 14.72 0.73 37.37
CA HIS A 511 14.64 -0.45 38.26
C HIS A 511 15.99 -1.14 38.44
N GLY A 512 16.91 -1.04 37.47
CA GLY A 512 18.25 -1.62 37.56
C GLY A 512 19.21 -1.14 36.47
N ILE A 513 20.51 -1.27 36.76
CA ILE A 513 21.63 -0.93 35.84
C ILE A 513 22.55 -2.14 35.67
N GLY A 514 23.22 -2.25 34.51
CA GLY A 514 24.09 -3.38 34.20
C GLY A 514 23.34 -4.72 34.15
N VAL A 515 22.09 -4.73 33.68
CA VAL A 515 21.23 -5.92 33.63
C VAL A 515 21.66 -6.82 32.48
N ILE A 516 22.05 -8.05 32.79
CA ILE A 516 22.32 -9.10 31.82
C ILE A 516 20.99 -9.81 31.54
N LEU A 517 20.46 -9.60 30.33
CA LEU A 517 19.22 -10.22 29.89
C LEU A 517 19.42 -11.72 29.63
N ASP A 518 18.52 -12.54 30.19
CA ASP A 518 18.45 -13.97 29.93
C ASP A 518 17.60 -14.27 28.68
N GLY A 519 17.47 -15.55 28.32
CA GLY A 519 16.66 -15.96 27.18
C GLY A 519 17.00 -17.37 26.70
N ILE A 520 16.04 -18.00 26.04
CA ILE A 520 16.19 -19.35 25.49
C ILE A 520 16.72 -19.24 24.05
N ALA A 521 17.65 -20.11 23.67
CA ALA A 521 18.08 -20.22 22.29
C ALA A 521 17.00 -20.92 21.46
N ASP A 522 16.64 -20.34 20.34
CA ASP A 522 15.51 -20.76 19.50
C ASP A 522 15.99 -20.82 18.04
N PRO A 523 15.75 -21.91 17.28
CA PRO A 523 16.31 -22.09 15.94
C PRO A 523 15.89 -21.00 14.95
N ASP A 524 14.70 -20.44 15.13
CA ASP A 524 14.10 -19.44 14.24
C ASP A 524 14.34 -18.00 14.72
N LEU A 525 15.19 -17.80 15.76
CA LEU A 525 15.41 -16.50 16.39
C LEU A 525 16.89 -16.13 16.54
N GLY A 526 17.34 -15.23 15.67
CA GLY A 526 18.63 -14.57 15.76
C GLY A 526 19.19 -14.24 14.39
N ASP A 527 20.25 -13.43 14.37
CA ASP A 527 20.97 -13.05 13.15
C ASP A 527 22.46 -13.13 13.44
N ALA A 528 23.15 -14.05 12.77
CA ALA A 528 24.59 -14.26 12.91
C ALA A 528 25.44 -13.09 12.37
N SER A 529 24.85 -12.19 11.57
CA SER A 529 25.49 -10.95 11.13
C SER A 529 25.39 -9.82 12.17
N ARG A 530 24.63 -10.02 13.26
CA ARG A 530 24.38 -9.03 14.32
C ARG A 530 25.12 -9.36 15.61
N GLY A 531 25.46 -8.31 16.36
CA GLY A 531 26.21 -8.42 17.61
C GLY A 531 25.45 -9.15 18.74
N ALA A 532 26.19 -9.55 19.78
CA ALA A 532 25.64 -10.30 20.91
C ALA A 532 24.46 -9.58 21.61
N ARG A 533 24.55 -8.26 21.82
CA ARG A 533 23.49 -7.45 22.44
C ARG A 533 22.15 -7.55 21.69
N TYR A 534 22.18 -7.51 20.35
CA TYR A 534 20.99 -7.67 19.51
C TYR A 534 20.37 -9.06 19.67
N ASN A 535 21.19 -10.11 19.59
CA ASN A 535 20.72 -11.49 19.72
C ASN A 535 20.18 -11.81 21.15
N SER A 536 20.76 -11.24 22.20
CA SER A 536 20.22 -11.37 23.57
C SER A 536 18.88 -10.65 23.73
N ALA A 537 18.73 -9.44 23.19
CA ALA A 537 17.48 -8.68 23.27
C ALA A 537 16.29 -9.42 22.63
N TYR A 538 16.49 -10.05 21.47
CA TYR A 538 15.46 -10.87 20.83
C TYR A 538 15.02 -12.07 21.69
N ARG A 539 15.97 -12.82 22.25
CA ARG A 539 15.67 -13.99 23.10
C ARG A 539 14.95 -13.58 24.38
N TYR A 540 15.34 -12.44 24.97
CA TYR A 540 14.68 -11.87 26.14
C TYR A 540 13.24 -11.44 25.82
N LEU A 541 13.03 -10.75 24.69
CA LEU A 541 11.69 -10.39 24.25
C LEU A 541 10.79 -11.62 24.04
N ARG A 542 11.29 -12.67 23.37
CA ARG A 542 10.50 -13.90 23.11
C ARG A 542 10.11 -14.60 24.42
N LYS A 543 10.98 -14.59 25.44
CA LYS A 543 10.66 -15.04 26.82
C LYS A 543 9.50 -14.24 27.42
N LEU A 544 9.55 -12.91 27.34
CA LEU A 544 8.51 -12.04 27.89
C LEU A 544 7.17 -12.18 27.13
N GLN A 545 7.22 -12.27 25.79
CA GLN A 545 6.05 -12.49 24.94
C GLN A 545 5.32 -13.81 25.26
N ALA A 546 6.06 -14.89 25.53
CA ALA A 546 5.48 -16.17 25.96
C ALA A 546 4.67 -16.05 27.28
N ASN A 547 5.06 -15.12 28.15
CA ASN A 547 4.35 -14.80 29.40
C ASN A 547 3.31 -13.68 29.25
N LYS A 548 3.08 -13.15 28.03
CA LYS A 548 2.24 -11.97 27.73
C LYS A 548 2.70 -10.67 28.41
N GLN A 549 3.99 -10.56 28.72
CA GLN A 549 4.61 -9.38 29.34
C GLN A 549 5.00 -8.34 28.28
N LYS A 550 4.86 -7.05 28.58
CA LYS A 550 5.07 -5.95 27.63
C LYS A 550 6.48 -5.38 27.75
N CYS A 551 7.20 -5.27 26.63
CA CYS A 551 8.59 -4.81 26.63
C CYS A 551 9.00 -4.19 25.30
N VAL A 552 9.78 -3.11 25.38
CA VAL A 552 10.50 -2.44 24.28
C VAL A 552 11.97 -2.34 24.68
N ILE A 553 12.86 -2.71 23.77
CA ILE A 553 14.31 -2.72 23.97
C ILE A 553 14.96 -1.88 22.86
N ALA A 554 15.68 -0.83 23.22
CA ALA A 554 16.54 -0.09 22.32
C ALA A 554 17.98 -0.62 22.43
N VAL A 555 18.45 -1.33 21.41
CA VAL A 555 19.83 -1.79 21.28
C VAL A 555 20.62 -0.77 20.49
N ILE A 556 21.64 -0.18 21.12
CA ILE A 556 22.44 0.91 20.56
C ILE A 556 23.81 0.35 20.19
N SER A 557 24.28 0.60 18.97
CA SER A 557 25.59 0.17 18.47
C SER A 557 26.70 1.19 18.77
N GLU A 558 27.95 0.78 18.55
CA GLU A 558 29.13 1.64 18.71
C GLU A 558 29.18 2.80 17.70
N ASP A 559 28.50 2.65 16.55
CA ASP A 559 28.32 3.70 15.55
C ASP A 559 26.99 4.48 15.70
N GLY A 560 26.34 4.40 16.87
CA GLY A 560 25.18 5.23 17.23
C GLY A 560 23.85 4.81 16.61
N MET A 561 23.80 3.69 15.90
CA MET A 561 22.58 3.11 15.34
C MET A 561 21.73 2.48 16.45
N VAL A 562 20.40 2.61 16.35
CA VAL A 562 19.45 2.12 17.35
C VAL A 562 18.51 1.11 16.70
N ASN A 563 18.58 -0.14 17.15
CA ASN A 563 17.59 -1.16 16.85
C ASN A 563 16.54 -1.20 17.96
N LEU A 564 15.34 -0.70 17.67
CA LEU A 564 14.16 -0.88 18.51
C LEU A 564 13.58 -2.29 18.32
N ILE A 565 13.32 -2.99 19.43
CA ILE A 565 12.85 -4.39 19.51
C ILE A 565 11.63 -4.42 20.46
N PRO A 566 10.47 -5.00 20.11
CA PRO A 566 10.16 -5.61 18.82
C PRO A 566 10.34 -4.61 17.69
N GLU A 567 10.82 -5.08 16.54
CA GLU A 567 10.90 -4.21 15.37
C GLU A 567 9.46 -3.82 14.97
N PRO A 568 9.15 -2.51 14.86
CA PRO A 568 7.89 -2.07 14.29
C PRO A 568 7.61 -2.77 12.95
N GLU A 569 6.34 -3.07 12.67
CA GLU A 569 5.95 -3.70 11.42
C GLU A 569 6.48 -2.93 10.21
N ASP A 570 6.88 -3.66 9.18
CA ASP A 570 7.59 -3.14 8.02
C ASP A 570 6.97 -3.74 6.75
N GLN A 571 6.50 -2.90 5.84
CA GLN A 571 5.77 -3.33 4.64
C GLN A 571 6.53 -4.37 3.79
N PRO A 572 7.86 -4.28 3.56
CA PRO A 572 8.61 -5.31 2.84
C PRO A 572 8.52 -6.70 3.49
N LYS A 573 8.48 -6.78 4.83
CA LYS A 573 8.31 -8.07 5.53
C LYS A 573 6.89 -8.61 5.42
N LEU A 574 5.89 -7.72 5.42
CA LEU A 574 4.49 -8.11 5.19
C LEU A 574 4.29 -8.57 3.74
N MET A 575 4.93 -7.94 2.76
CA MET A 575 4.98 -8.41 1.37
C MET A 575 5.64 -9.80 1.28
N GLU A 576 6.77 -10.02 1.94
CA GLU A 576 7.42 -11.34 2.00
C GLU A 576 6.49 -12.41 2.60
N ARG A 577 5.74 -12.08 3.66
CA ARG A 577 4.71 -12.95 4.25
C ARG A 577 3.56 -13.24 3.27
N ALA A 578 3.07 -12.23 2.56
CA ALA A 578 1.98 -12.38 1.58
C ALA A 578 2.42 -13.21 0.36
N GLN A 579 3.64 -13.01 -0.12
CA GLN A 579 4.27 -13.82 -1.16
C GLN A 579 4.47 -15.27 -0.68
N GLY A 580 4.93 -15.48 0.56
CA GLY A 580 5.04 -16.82 1.17
C GLY A 580 3.68 -17.52 1.31
N ALA A 581 2.63 -16.81 1.69
CA ALA A 581 1.27 -17.33 1.72
C ALA A 581 0.78 -17.72 0.31
N ARG A 582 1.05 -16.90 -0.71
CA ARG A 582 0.75 -17.23 -2.13
C ARG A 582 1.49 -18.49 -2.58
N ASP A 583 2.79 -18.55 -2.32
CA ASP A 583 3.65 -19.67 -2.72
C ASP A 583 3.16 -20.99 -2.08
N LEU A 584 2.74 -20.98 -0.80
CA LEU A 584 2.08 -22.12 -0.15
C LEU A 584 0.71 -22.45 -0.77
N LEU A 585 -0.16 -21.45 -0.98
CA LEU A 585 -1.49 -21.66 -1.54
C LEU A 585 -1.47 -22.22 -2.97
N THR A 586 -0.49 -21.85 -3.78
CA THR A 586 -0.37 -22.34 -5.15
C THR A 586 0.14 -23.78 -5.26
N GLN A 587 0.55 -24.41 -4.14
CA GLN A 587 0.96 -25.81 -4.15
C GLN A 587 -0.22 -26.77 -4.41
N PRO A 588 0.03 -27.93 -5.07
CA PRO A 588 -1.00 -28.96 -5.26
C PRO A 588 -1.49 -29.58 -3.96
N SER A 589 -0.63 -29.66 -2.94
CA SER A 589 -0.91 -30.29 -1.65
C SER A 589 -0.03 -29.69 -0.56
N LEU A 590 -0.61 -29.37 0.60
CA LEU A 590 0.08 -28.82 1.77
C LEU A 590 0.31 -29.92 2.82
N SER A 591 1.54 -29.98 3.37
CA SER A 591 1.85 -30.75 4.57
C SER A 591 1.19 -30.16 5.83
N GLU A 592 1.22 -30.85 6.96
CA GLU A 592 0.68 -30.31 8.21
C GLU A 592 1.49 -29.10 8.72
N GLU A 593 2.81 -29.15 8.58
CA GLU A 593 3.72 -28.04 8.89
C GLU A 593 3.43 -26.81 8.01
N ASP A 594 3.22 -27.02 6.71
CA ASP A 594 2.84 -25.95 5.78
C ASP A 594 1.46 -25.35 6.09
N ARG A 595 0.51 -26.13 6.63
CA ARG A 595 -0.81 -25.63 7.06
C ARG A 595 -0.71 -24.72 8.28
N VAL A 596 0.11 -25.11 9.27
CA VAL A 596 0.40 -24.28 10.45
C VAL A 596 1.06 -22.98 9.99
N LYS A 597 2.14 -23.08 9.21
CA LYS A 597 2.86 -21.93 8.65
C LYS A 597 1.97 -21.00 7.82
N LEU A 598 1.11 -21.54 6.97
CA LEU A 598 0.13 -20.76 6.22
C LEU A 598 -0.82 -20.01 7.16
N SER A 599 -1.33 -20.67 8.21
CA SER A 599 -2.22 -20.04 9.19
C SER A 599 -1.54 -18.92 9.99
N GLU A 600 -0.24 -19.05 10.28
CA GLU A 600 0.56 -17.99 10.92
C GLU A 600 0.75 -16.78 10.00
N LEU A 601 1.06 -17.02 8.72
CA LEU A 601 1.18 -15.96 7.71
C LEU A 601 -0.16 -15.24 7.50
N GLU A 602 -1.27 -15.97 7.40
CA GLU A 602 -2.62 -15.39 7.31
C GLU A 602 -2.95 -14.53 8.52
N GLY A 603 -2.71 -15.05 9.73
CA GLY A 603 -2.98 -14.32 10.98
C GLY A 603 -2.20 -13.01 11.04
N ALA A 604 -0.91 -13.05 10.71
CA ALA A 604 -0.05 -11.87 10.67
C ALA A 604 -0.50 -10.81 9.63
N LEU A 605 -0.99 -11.25 8.46
CA LEU A 605 -1.48 -10.34 7.42
C LEU A 605 -2.84 -9.74 7.78
N LEU A 606 -3.80 -10.55 8.26
CA LEU A 606 -5.13 -10.08 8.59
C LEU A 606 -5.14 -9.14 9.80
N GLN A 607 -4.24 -9.34 10.78
CA GLN A 607 -4.15 -8.51 11.99
C GLN A 607 -3.33 -7.23 11.80
N SER A 608 -2.40 -7.18 10.84
CA SER A 608 -1.55 -6.00 10.63
C SER A 608 -2.38 -4.75 10.25
N PRO A 609 -2.14 -3.59 10.89
CA PRO A 609 -2.78 -2.32 10.51
C PRO A 609 -2.14 -1.64 9.28
N ILE A 610 -0.94 -2.06 8.85
CA ILE A 610 -0.20 -1.43 7.74
C ILE A 610 -0.07 -2.31 6.49
N VAL A 611 -0.72 -3.47 6.47
CA VAL A 611 -0.82 -4.33 5.28
C VAL A 611 -1.54 -3.60 4.14
N ASP A 612 -1.07 -3.81 2.91
CA ASP A 612 -1.70 -3.29 1.69
C ASP A 612 -2.98 -4.08 1.37
N SER A 613 -4.01 -3.37 0.90
CA SER A 613 -5.29 -3.95 0.49
C SER A 613 -5.16 -4.89 -0.72
N ASP A 614 -4.28 -4.60 -1.68
CA ASP A 614 -4.10 -5.43 -2.89
C ASP A 614 -3.57 -6.83 -2.55
N TRP A 615 -2.65 -6.95 -1.58
CA TRP A 615 -2.10 -8.25 -1.19
C TRP A 615 -3.17 -9.14 -0.56
N LEU A 616 -4.07 -8.54 0.23
CA LEU A 616 -5.22 -9.23 0.79
C LEU A 616 -6.20 -9.65 -0.30
N PHE A 617 -6.52 -8.75 -1.24
CA PHE A 617 -7.38 -9.06 -2.39
C PHE A 617 -6.82 -10.19 -3.27
N LYS A 618 -5.49 -10.25 -3.49
CA LYS A 618 -4.81 -11.31 -4.22
C LYS A 618 -4.89 -12.67 -3.52
N LEU A 619 -4.76 -12.70 -2.20
CA LEU A 619 -4.96 -13.94 -1.42
C LEU A 619 -6.43 -14.38 -1.42
N GLY A 620 -7.38 -13.43 -1.33
CA GLY A 620 -8.82 -13.68 -1.48
C GLY A 620 -9.20 -14.25 -2.84
N GLU A 621 -8.60 -13.72 -3.93
CA GLU A 621 -8.76 -14.19 -5.30
C GLU A 621 -8.32 -15.66 -5.48
N ILE A 622 -7.20 -16.06 -4.87
CA ILE A 622 -6.73 -17.46 -4.87
C ILE A 622 -7.68 -18.37 -4.09
N TYR A 623 -8.17 -17.92 -2.93
CA TYR A 623 -9.13 -18.68 -2.14
C TYR A 623 -10.49 -18.85 -2.83
N TYR A 624 -10.96 -17.80 -3.50
CA TYR A 624 -12.14 -17.86 -4.37
C TYR A 624 -11.96 -18.88 -5.51
N GLY A 625 -10.79 -18.89 -6.16
CA GLY A 625 -10.46 -19.89 -7.19
C GLY A 625 -10.47 -21.34 -6.68
N LYS A 626 -10.07 -21.55 -5.41
CA LYS A 626 -10.16 -22.84 -4.71
C LYS A 626 -11.56 -23.17 -4.15
N LYS A 627 -12.52 -22.24 -4.24
CA LYS A 627 -13.88 -22.31 -3.65
C LYS A 627 -13.90 -22.37 -2.11
N ASP A 628 -12.84 -21.93 -1.46
CA ASP A 628 -12.81 -21.72 -0.01
C ASP A 628 -13.39 -20.32 0.28
N TYR A 629 -14.71 -20.24 0.23
CA TYR A 629 -15.43 -18.96 0.29
C TYR A 629 -15.31 -18.31 1.68
N GLU A 630 -15.22 -19.09 2.76
CA GLU A 630 -15.02 -18.56 4.11
C GLU A 630 -13.69 -17.82 4.23
N ARG A 631 -12.58 -18.43 3.79
CA ARG A 631 -11.28 -17.74 3.81
C ARG A 631 -11.24 -16.57 2.84
N ALA A 632 -11.82 -16.72 1.65
CA ALA A 632 -11.90 -15.64 0.66
C ALA A 632 -12.60 -14.39 1.21
N ILE A 633 -13.74 -14.54 1.91
CA ILE A 633 -14.48 -13.43 2.53
C ILE A 633 -13.60 -12.68 3.53
N ARG A 634 -12.93 -13.38 4.47
CA ARG A 634 -12.04 -12.74 5.46
C ARG A 634 -10.98 -11.85 4.79
N PHE A 635 -10.42 -12.30 3.67
CA PHE A 635 -9.41 -11.56 2.91
C PHE A 635 -10.02 -10.39 2.11
N PHE A 636 -11.18 -10.57 1.47
CA PHE A 636 -11.85 -9.48 0.75
C PHE A 636 -12.39 -8.39 1.70
N GLU A 637 -13.04 -8.76 2.80
CA GLU A 637 -13.56 -7.82 3.79
C GLU A 637 -12.42 -7.03 4.46
N ARG A 638 -11.35 -7.71 4.90
CA ARG A 638 -10.17 -7.03 5.46
C ARG A 638 -9.44 -6.18 4.42
N GLY A 639 -9.45 -6.57 3.14
CA GLY A 639 -8.93 -5.75 2.05
C GLY A 639 -9.75 -4.48 1.82
N ILE A 640 -11.08 -4.55 1.88
CA ILE A 640 -11.99 -3.38 1.77
C ILE A 640 -11.78 -2.44 2.96
N ASP A 641 -11.76 -2.98 4.18
CA ASP A 641 -11.47 -2.22 5.41
C ASP A 641 -10.07 -1.57 5.38
N ARG A 642 -9.05 -2.27 4.83
CA ARG A 642 -7.71 -1.70 4.67
C ARG A 642 -7.60 -0.64 3.57
N ALA A 643 -8.40 -0.73 2.52
CA ALA A 643 -8.47 0.29 1.46
C ALA A 643 -9.07 1.60 1.99
N GLY A 644 -10.12 1.54 2.83
CA GLY A 644 -10.76 2.72 3.40
C GLY A 644 -11.36 3.63 2.32
N ALA A 645 -10.69 4.76 2.02
CA ALA A 645 -11.06 5.69 0.96
C ALA A 645 -10.38 5.39 -0.40
N GLU A 646 -9.37 4.50 -0.44
CA GLU A 646 -8.69 4.11 -1.69
C GLU A 646 -9.65 3.44 -2.67
N PHE A 647 -9.38 3.59 -3.97
CA PHE A 647 -10.15 2.90 -4.99
C PHE A 647 -9.99 1.37 -4.90
N VAL A 648 -11.12 0.64 -4.88
CA VAL A 648 -11.20 -0.82 -4.91
C VAL A 648 -11.83 -1.29 -6.22
N ALA A 649 -11.09 -2.10 -6.98
CA ALA A 649 -11.53 -2.61 -8.27
C ALA A 649 -12.83 -3.43 -8.18
N SER A 650 -13.77 -3.17 -9.10
CA SER A 650 -15.10 -3.81 -9.16
C SER A 650 -15.07 -5.35 -9.18
N ARG A 651 -13.99 -5.95 -9.69
CA ARG A 651 -13.73 -7.40 -9.64
C ARG A 651 -13.78 -7.95 -8.21
N TYR A 652 -13.16 -7.28 -7.23
CA TYR A 652 -13.04 -7.80 -5.87
C TYR A 652 -14.37 -7.76 -5.12
N TYR A 653 -15.14 -6.68 -5.26
CA TYR A 653 -16.53 -6.64 -4.79
C TYR A 653 -17.37 -7.77 -5.41
N SER A 654 -17.28 -7.98 -6.73
CA SER A 654 -18.05 -9.07 -7.37
C SER A 654 -17.58 -10.47 -6.96
N MET A 655 -16.30 -10.67 -6.63
CA MET A 655 -15.80 -11.95 -6.12
C MET A 655 -16.28 -12.18 -4.69
N ASN A 656 -16.23 -11.16 -3.83
CA ASN A 656 -16.76 -11.25 -2.47
C ASN A 656 -18.27 -11.54 -2.46
N GLY A 657 -19.05 -10.82 -3.26
CA GLY A 657 -20.49 -11.08 -3.41
C GLY A 657 -20.79 -12.49 -3.93
N ASN A 658 -19.94 -13.05 -4.79
CA ASN A 658 -20.04 -14.45 -5.19
C ASN A 658 -19.66 -15.41 -4.04
N CYS A 659 -18.71 -15.08 -3.17
CA CYS A 659 -18.39 -15.89 -1.99
C CYS A 659 -19.58 -16.00 -1.06
N HIS A 660 -20.20 -14.87 -0.67
CA HIS A 660 -21.39 -14.90 0.19
C HIS A 660 -22.55 -15.67 -0.47
N ARG A 661 -22.72 -15.55 -1.80
CA ARG A 661 -23.80 -16.23 -2.54
C ARG A 661 -23.57 -17.73 -2.79
N TYR A 662 -22.33 -18.21 -2.85
CA TYR A 662 -22.02 -19.62 -3.14
C TYR A 662 -21.60 -20.41 -1.89
N GLY A 663 -21.04 -19.77 -0.87
CA GLY A 663 -20.68 -20.42 0.40
C GLY A 663 -21.86 -20.64 1.33
N PHE A 664 -22.92 -19.84 1.21
CA PHE A 664 -24.01 -19.76 2.18
C PHE A 664 -25.38 -19.80 1.48
N GLN A 665 -26.42 -20.20 2.23
CA GLN A 665 -27.78 -20.37 1.73
C GLN A 665 -28.81 -19.72 2.67
N ASP A 666 -28.53 -18.50 3.10
CA ASP A 666 -29.38 -17.69 3.97
C ASP A 666 -29.55 -16.25 3.45
N LEU A 667 -30.55 -15.57 4.00
CA LEU A 667 -30.94 -14.24 3.55
C LEU A 667 -29.93 -13.14 3.91
N ASP A 668 -29.11 -13.33 4.95
CA ASP A 668 -28.17 -12.30 5.40
C ASP A 668 -26.92 -12.28 4.52
N HIS A 669 -26.37 -13.45 4.18
CA HIS A 669 -25.31 -13.56 3.18
C HIS A 669 -25.78 -13.10 1.79
N TYR A 670 -27.03 -13.37 1.40
CA TYR A 670 -27.55 -12.84 0.14
C TYR A 670 -27.76 -11.31 0.15
N ARG A 671 -28.12 -10.69 1.28
CA ARG A 671 -28.13 -9.22 1.43
C ARG A 671 -26.73 -8.63 1.27
N THR A 672 -25.72 -9.22 1.92
CA THR A 672 -24.32 -8.81 1.76
C THR A 672 -23.87 -8.98 0.31
N ALA A 673 -24.25 -10.08 -0.35
CA ALA A 673 -23.95 -10.29 -1.77
C ALA A 673 -24.54 -9.20 -2.68
N LEU A 674 -25.80 -8.78 -2.47
CA LEU A 674 -26.40 -7.66 -3.20
C LEU A 674 -25.60 -6.37 -3.01
N SER A 675 -25.30 -5.98 -1.76
CA SER A 675 -24.48 -4.81 -1.44
C SER A 675 -23.10 -4.85 -2.13
N MET A 676 -22.46 -6.02 -2.15
CA MET A 676 -21.20 -6.21 -2.87
C MET A 676 -21.37 -6.04 -4.39
N PHE A 677 -22.42 -6.56 -5.02
CA PHE A 677 -22.65 -6.35 -6.46
C PHE A 677 -23.02 -4.90 -6.81
N GLU A 678 -23.71 -4.17 -5.92
CA GLU A 678 -23.95 -2.74 -6.07
C GLU A 678 -22.65 -1.93 -6.00
N ASN A 679 -21.75 -2.26 -5.07
CA ASN A 679 -20.41 -1.65 -5.00
C ASN A 679 -19.55 -2.01 -6.22
N ALA A 680 -19.67 -3.23 -6.76
CA ALA A 680 -19.05 -3.59 -8.03
C ALA A 680 -19.59 -2.73 -9.20
N LEU A 681 -20.90 -2.47 -9.23
CA LEU A 681 -21.54 -1.63 -10.24
C LEU A 681 -21.10 -0.16 -10.18
N ARG A 682 -21.00 0.42 -8.97
CA ARG A 682 -20.49 1.78 -8.75
C ARG A 682 -19.06 1.96 -9.29
N ASN A 683 -18.23 0.91 -9.16
CA ASN A 683 -16.81 0.90 -9.55
C ASN A 683 -16.56 0.24 -10.92
N ALA A 684 -17.59 0.01 -11.74
CA ALA A 684 -17.50 -0.80 -12.95
C ALA A 684 -16.86 -0.06 -14.13
N GLU A 685 -15.69 -0.55 -14.57
CA GLU A 685 -14.84 0.03 -15.62
C GLU A 685 -15.44 -0.03 -17.04
N ASN A 686 -16.25 -1.04 -17.35
CA ASN A 686 -16.76 -1.25 -18.72
C ASN A 686 -18.16 -1.89 -18.76
N LYS A 687 -18.80 -1.83 -19.94
CA LYS A 687 -20.16 -2.38 -20.16
C LYS A 687 -20.26 -3.87 -19.88
N GLY A 688 -19.23 -4.66 -20.23
CA GLY A 688 -19.19 -6.10 -19.99
C GLY A 688 -19.18 -6.46 -18.50
N GLY A 689 -18.45 -5.70 -17.68
CA GLY A 689 -18.48 -5.80 -16.22
C GLY A 689 -19.86 -5.45 -15.66
N ARG A 690 -20.42 -4.30 -16.05
CA ARG A 690 -21.78 -3.88 -15.65
C ARG A 690 -22.85 -4.94 -15.96
N PHE A 691 -22.80 -5.55 -17.15
CA PHE A 691 -23.68 -6.66 -17.53
C PHE A 691 -23.59 -7.82 -16.51
N VAL A 692 -22.37 -8.23 -16.15
CA VAL A 692 -22.15 -9.32 -15.19
C VAL A 692 -22.67 -8.96 -13.80
N TYR A 693 -22.49 -7.73 -13.35
CA TYR A 693 -22.96 -7.29 -12.02
C TYR A 693 -24.48 -7.21 -11.94
N TYR A 694 -25.15 -6.66 -12.97
CA TYR A 694 -26.62 -6.71 -13.09
C TYR A 694 -27.15 -8.16 -13.12
N LEU A 695 -26.50 -9.06 -13.87
CA LEU A 695 -26.90 -10.46 -13.90
C LEU A 695 -26.70 -11.15 -12.53
N ASN A 696 -25.65 -10.80 -11.80
CA ASN A 696 -25.41 -11.30 -10.45
C ASN A 696 -26.47 -10.78 -9.46
N LEU A 697 -26.87 -9.51 -9.55
CA LEU A 697 -27.99 -8.96 -8.76
C LEU A 697 -29.28 -9.75 -9.02
N ALA A 698 -29.67 -9.92 -10.29
CA ALA A 698 -30.86 -10.70 -10.68
C ALA A 698 -30.83 -12.14 -10.14
N VAL A 699 -29.69 -12.83 -10.27
CA VAL A 699 -29.51 -14.21 -9.77
C VAL A 699 -29.61 -14.27 -8.24
N THR A 700 -29.08 -13.26 -7.54
CA THR A 700 -29.14 -13.19 -6.06
C THR A 700 -30.58 -12.96 -5.58
N SER A 701 -31.31 -12.02 -6.20
CA SER A 701 -32.72 -11.80 -5.91
C SER A 701 -33.58 -13.06 -6.13
N PHE A 702 -33.26 -13.86 -7.16
CA PHE A 702 -33.91 -15.16 -7.37
C PHE A 702 -33.59 -16.16 -6.26
N SER A 703 -32.33 -16.28 -5.83
CA SER A 703 -31.96 -17.15 -4.69
C SER A 703 -32.65 -16.72 -3.38
N MET A 704 -32.81 -15.41 -3.14
CA MET A 704 -33.60 -14.91 -1.99
C MET A 704 -35.09 -15.26 -2.11
N ALA A 705 -35.69 -15.09 -3.29
CA ALA A 705 -37.08 -15.45 -3.55
C ALA A 705 -37.36 -16.95 -3.35
N GLN A 706 -36.38 -17.82 -3.61
CA GLN A 706 -36.50 -19.26 -3.40
C GLN A 706 -36.43 -19.71 -1.92
N LEU A 707 -35.76 -18.95 -1.06
CA LEU A 707 -35.69 -19.27 0.38
C LEU A 707 -36.99 -18.96 1.14
N ILE A 708 -37.79 -18.01 0.65
CA ILE A 708 -39.02 -17.59 1.31
C ILE A 708 -40.18 -18.50 0.88
N THR A 709 -40.56 -19.42 1.78
CA THR A 709 -41.59 -20.45 1.52
C THR A 709 -43.04 -19.94 1.61
N LYS A 710 -43.26 -18.79 2.26
CA LYS A 710 -44.58 -18.15 2.34
C LYS A 710 -44.70 -17.08 1.28
N ASP A 711 -45.80 -17.11 0.53
CA ASP A 711 -46.08 -16.05 -0.41
C ASP A 711 -46.29 -14.72 0.33
N SER A 712 -45.63 -13.66 -0.15
CA SER A 712 -45.55 -12.37 0.54
C SER A 712 -45.03 -11.29 -0.42
N GLU A 713 -45.34 -10.04 -0.10
CA GLU A 713 -44.94 -8.88 -0.91
C GLU A 713 -43.43 -8.78 -1.13
N GLN A 714 -42.62 -9.23 -0.15
CA GLN A 714 -41.17 -9.30 -0.26
C GLN A 714 -40.70 -10.24 -1.39
N VAL A 715 -41.44 -11.32 -1.68
CA VAL A 715 -41.09 -12.21 -2.80
C VAL A 715 -41.52 -11.60 -4.13
N SER A 716 -42.64 -10.89 -4.16
CA SER A 716 -43.06 -10.09 -5.32
C SER A 716 -42.03 -9.00 -5.64
N GLU A 717 -41.51 -8.30 -4.63
CA GLU A 717 -40.42 -7.33 -4.74
C GLU A 717 -39.15 -7.97 -5.34
N TYR A 718 -38.69 -9.11 -4.82
CA TYR A 718 -37.58 -9.83 -5.44
C TYR A 718 -37.86 -10.25 -6.89
N CYS A 719 -39.10 -10.61 -7.23
CA CYS A 719 -39.46 -10.91 -8.63
C CYS A 719 -39.37 -9.68 -9.54
N ARG A 720 -39.77 -8.49 -9.06
CA ARG A 720 -39.59 -7.21 -9.78
C ARG A 720 -38.10 -6.89 -9.95
N ASN A 721 -37.30 -7.05 -8.91
CA ASN A 721 -35.85 -6.80 -8.95
C ASN A 721 -35.14 -7.72 -9.96
N ILE A 722 -35.54 -9.00 -10.06
CA ILE A 722 -35.04 -9.91 -11.11
C ILE A 722 -35.31 -9.34 -12.51
N ILE A 723 -36.54 -8.84 -12.76
CA ILE A 723 -36.94 -8.28 -14.05
C ILE A 723 -36.14 -7.00 -14.34
N GLU A 724 -36.05 -6.07 -13.37
CA GLU A 724 -35.33 -4.80 -13.50
C GLU A 724 -33.84 -5.01 -13.78
N TRP A 725 -33.15 -5.78 -12.95
CA TRP A 725 -31.71 -6.04 -13.15
C TRP A 725 -31.44 -6.80 -14.45
N SER A 726 -32.32 -7.73 -14.85
CA SER A 726 -32.19 -8.40 -16.15
C SER A 726 -32.43 -7.45 -17.33
N ASN A 727 -33.38 -6.51 -17.22
CA ASN A 727 -33.59 -5.45 -18.21
C ASN A 727 -32.37 -4.54 -18.34
N LEU A 728 -31.76 -4.14 -17.22
CA LEU A 728 -30.55 -3.31 -17.19
C LEU A 728 -29.34 -4.05 -17.76
N ALA A 729 -29.21 -5.37 -17.53
CA ALA A 729 -28.20 -6.19 -18.21
C ALA A 729 -28.44 -6.22 -19.73
N LEU A 730 -29.66 -6.54 -20.16
CA LEU A 730 -30.03 -6.64 -21.57
C LEU A 730 -29.87 -5.31 -22.34
N SER A 731 -30.11 -4.16 -21.70
CA SER A 731 -30.00 -2.84 -22.33
C SER A 731 -28.57 -2.44 -22.69
N LEU A 732 -27.55 -2.99 -22.01
CA LEU A 732 -26.14 -2.78 -22.36
C LEU A 732 -25.71 -3.51 -23.63
N GLY A 733 -26.49 -4.52 -24.05
CA GLY A 733 -26.12 -5.48 -25.07
C GLY A 733 -24.98 -6.41 -24.62
N SER A 734 -24.62 -7.35 -25.49
CA SER A 734 -23.40 -8.16 -25.35
C SER A 734 -22.50 -7.96 -26.55
N ASP A 735 -21.20 -7.80 -26.33
CA ASP A 735 -20.21 -8.00 -27.39
C ASP A 735 -20.38 -9.40 -28.01
N ARG A 736 -19.92 -9.58 -29.25
CA ARG A 736 -20.04 -10.84 -30.03
C ARG A 736 -19.52 -12.12 -29.33
N GLN A 737 -18.83 -12.00 -28.18
CA GLN A 737 -18.13 -13.09 -27.49
C GLN A 737 -18.85 -13.64 -26.24
N SER A 738 -20.13 -13.33 -25.96
CA SER A 738 -20.79 -13.83 -24.73
C SER A 738 -22.28 -14.20 -24.86
N HIS A 739 -22.64 -14.96 -25.91
CA HIS A 739 -23.99 -15.48 -26.13
C HIS A 739 -24.61 -16.18 -24.89
N GLN A 740 -23.85 -16.99 -24.15
CA GLN A 740 -24.33 -17.67 -22.92
C GLN A 740 -24.82 -16.68 -21.83
N ARG A 741 -24.13 -15.54 -21.66
CA ARG A 741 -24.53 -14.52 -20.67
C ARG A 741 -25.85 -13.85 -21.06
N LEU A 742 -26.04 -13.63 -22.36
CA LEU A 742 -27.28 -13.08 -22.93
C LEU A 742 -28.46 -14.06 -22.75
N ALA A 743 -28.26 -15.34 -23.09
CA ALA A 743 -29.27 -16.39 -22.87
C ALA A 743 -29.67 -16.48 -21.39
N ARG A 744 -28.70 -16.46 -20.48
CA ARG A 744 -28.94 -16.47 -19.03
C ARG A 744 -29.72 -15.25 -18.56
N ALA A 745 -29.44 -14.05 -19.08
CA ALA A 745 -30.18 -12.83 -18.73
C ALA A 745 -31.65 -12.90 -19.17
N TYR A 746 -31.94 -13.38 -20.38
CA TYR A 746 -33.31 -13.65 -20.82
C TYR A 746 -33.99 -14.69 -19.92
N ASN A 747 -33.34 -15.82 -19.62
CA ASN A 747 -33.90 -16.82 -18.72
C ASN A 747 -34.17 -16.27 -17.31
N MET A 748 -33.30 -15.40 -16.77
CA MET A 748 -33.54 -14.75 -15.48
C MET A 748 -34.77 -13.83 -15.54
N ARG A 749 -34.90 -12.99 -16.58
CA ARG A 749 -36.08 -12.14 -16.75
C ARG A 749 -37.37 -12.96 -16.86
N GLY A 750 -37.33 -14.05 -17.63
CA GLY A 750 -38.45 -14.99 -17.75
C GLY A 750 -38.82 -15.68 -16.44
N LEU A 751 -37.84 -16.03 -15.59
CA LEU A 751 -38.07 -16.51 -14.23
C LEU A 751 -38.72 -15.43 -13.34
N GLY A 752 -38.32 -14.17 -13.48
CA GLY A 752 -38.94 -13.04 -12.77
C GLY A 752 -40.41 -12.86 -13.16
N HIS A 753 -40.69 -12.75 -14.46
CA HIS A 753 -42.05 -12.67 -15.00
C HIS A 753 -42.92 -13.86 -14.59
N MET A 754 -42.42 -15.09 -14.74
CA MET A 754 -43.13 -16.32 -14.37
C MET A 754 -43.49 -16.35 -12.86
N ASN A 755 -42.54 -16.02 -11.99
CA ASN A 755 -42.76 -16.05 -10.54
C ASN A 755 -43.65 -14.91 -10.05
N LEU A 756 -43.64 -13.75 -10.71
CA LEU A 756 -44.60 -12.68 -10.43
C LEU A 756 -46.00 -13.10 -10.90
N GLY A 757 -46.13 -13.67 -12.10
CA GLY A 757 -47.40 -14.18 -12.64
C GLY A 757 -48.02 -15.29 -11.79
N PHE A 758 -47.21 -16.14 -11.13
CA PHE A 758 -47.70 -17.15 -10.17
C PHE A 758 -48.38 -16.56 -8.93
N ARG A 759 -48.14 -15.29 -8.61
CA ARG A 759 -48.64 -14.57 -7.42
C ARG A 759 -49.84 -13.68 -7.72
N GLN A 760 -50.06 -13.37 -9.00
CA GLN A 760 -51.23 -12.62 -9.43
C GLN A 760 -52.52 -13.43 -9.32
N GLN A 761 -53.65 -12.71 -9.31
CA GLN A 761 -54.96 -13.32 -9.30
C GLN A 761 -55.09 -14.31 -10.47
N LYS A 762 -55.53 -15.54 -10.16
CA LYS A 762 -55.66 -16.60 -11.15
C LYS A 762 -56.63 -16.21 -12.26
N ASN A 763 -56.23 -16.40 -13.52
CA ASN A 763 -56.95 -16.00 -14.73
C ASN A 763 -57.22 -14.48 -14.82
N SER A 764 -56.27 -13.65 -14.36
CA SER A 764 -56.28 -12.20 -14.60
C SER A 764 -55.47 -11.85 -15.85
N GLU A 765 -55.80 -10.71 -16.47
CA GLU A 765 -55.07 -10.15 -17.61
C GLU A 765 -53.57 -9.95 -17.29
N GLU A 766 -53.26 -9.42 -16.10
CA GLU A 766 -51.89 -9.25 -15.61
C GLU A 766 -51.12 -10.58 -15.45
N GLN A 767 -51.80 -11.67 -15.05
CA GLN A 767 -51.19 -13.00 -15.01
C GLN A 767 -50.84 -13.51 -16.42
N ASP A 768 -51.75 -13.34 -17.37
CA ASP A 768 -51.55 -13.82 -18.74
C ASP A 768 -50.46 -13.02 -19.46
N ASP A 769 -50.41 -11.70 -19.30
CA ASP A 769 -49.34 -10.84 -19.84
C ASP A 769 -47.95 -11.25 -19.31
N LEU A 770 -47.83 -11.45 -17.99
CA LEU A 770 -46.59 -11.91 -17.36
C LEU A 770 -46.18 -13.31 -17.86
N TYR A 771 -47.12 -14.21 -18.13
CA TYR A 771 -46.81 -15.51 -18.73
C TYR A 771 -46.38 -15.40 -20.20
N GLN A 772 -46.92 -14.48 -21.00
CA GLN A 772 -46.47 -14.27 -22.38
C GLN A 772 -45.05 -13.71 -22.45
N GLU A 773 -44.72 -12.70 -21.64
CA GLU A 773 -43.34 -12.17 -21.59
C GLU A 773 -42.36 -13.22 -21.04
N ALA A 774 -42.75 -14.04 -20.06
CA ALA A 774 -41.94 -15.18 -19.62
C ALA A 774 -41.70 -16.21 -20.74
N LEU A 775 -42.73 -16.54 -21.54
CA LEU A 775 -42.64 -17.52 -22.62
C LEU A 775 -41.71 -17.06 -23.75
N LYS A 776 -41.81 -15.76 -24.08
CA LYS A 776 -40.93 -15.05 -25.02
C LYS A 776 -39.48 -15.06 -24.54
N ASP A 777 -39.23 -14.71 -23.28
CA ASP A 777 -37.91 -14.71 -22.66
C ASP A 777 -37.25 -16.10 -22.65
N PHE A 778 -37.96 -17.15 -22.22
CA PHE A 778 -37.41 -18.51 -22.26
C PHE A 778 -37.15 -19.00 -23.69
N THR A 779 -37.99 -18.59 -24.64
CA THR A 779 -37.81 -18.96 -26.06
C THR A 779 -36.59 -18.28 -26.66
N GLU A 780 -36.32 -17.02 -26.30
CA GLU A 780 -35.13 -16.29 -26.72
C GLU A 780 -33.85 -16.87 -26.06
N ALA A 781 -33.90 -17.24 -24.79
CA ALA A 781 -32.79 -17.94 -24.11
C ALA A 781 -32.43 -19.26 -24.83
N ILE A 782 -33.44 -20.07 -25.17
CA ILE A 782 -33.27 -21.32 -25.94
C ILE A 782 -32.75 -21.05 -27.36
N ARG A 783 -33.20 -19.97 -28.02
CA ARG A 783 -32.73 -19.59 -29.36
C ARG A 783 -31.23 -19.24 -29.37
N ILE A 784 -30.73 -18.63 -28.29
CA ILE A 784 -29.33 -18.22 -28.15
C ILE A 784 -28.44 -19.41 -27.70
N GLU A 785 -28.94 -20.28 -26.82
CA GLU A 785 -28.17 -21.38 -26.24
C GLU A 785 -29.03 -22.67 -26.17
N PRO A 786 -29.26 -23.36 -27.31
CA PRO A 786 -30.15 -24.52 -27.39
C PRO A 786 -29.62 -25.79 -26.71
N GLY A 787 -28.37 -25.78 -26.23
CA GLY A 787 -27.77 -26.91 -25.51
C GLY A 787 -28.06 -26.92 -23.99
N ASN A 788 -28.77 -25.93 -23.46
CA ASN A 788 -28.93 -25.75 -22.01
C ASN A 788 -30.25 -26.33 -21.48
N SER A 789 -30.17 -27.45 -20.75
CA SER A 789 -31.31 -28.19 -20.20
C SER A 789 -32.25 -27.31 -19.36
N ILE A 790 -31.69 -26.34 -18.62
CA ILE A 790 -32.40 -25.54 -17.62
C ILE A 790 -33.44 -24.63 -18.29
N TYR A 791 -33.14 -24.07 -19.46
CA TYR A 791 -34.06 -23.16 -20.14
C TYR A 791 -35.30 -23.91 -20.65
N TYR A 792 -35.13 -25.16 -21.12
CA TYR A 792 -36.25 -26.05 -21.46
C TYR A 792 -37.04 -26.50 -20.22
N SER A 793 -36.36 -26.83 -19.11
CA SER A 793 -37.03 -27.12 -17.82
C SER A 793 -37.94 -25.97 -17.40
N ASN A 794 -37.43 -24.72 -17.44
CA ASN A 794 -38.16 -23.52 -17.03
C ASN A 794 -39.35 -23.24 -17.96
N ARG A 795 -39.17 -23.35 -19.28
CA ARG A 795 -40.27 -23.16 -20.24
C ARG A 795 -41.35 -24.24 -20.12
N SER A 796 -40.97 -25.50 -19.83
CA SER A 796 -41.93 -26.57 -19.54
C SER A 796 -42.77 -26.25 -18.29
N LEU A 797 -42.14 -25.77 -17.21
CA LEU A 797 -42.83 -25.37 -15.98
C LEU A 797 -43.85 -24.25 -16.22
N LEU A 798 -43.48 -23.23 -17.00
CA LEU A 798 -44.40 -22.16 -17.43
C LEU A 798 -45.55 -22.72 -18.27
N ARG A 799 -45.26 -23.55 -19.28
CA ARG A 799 -46.28 -24.14 -20.17
C ARG A 799 -47.29 -25.02 -19.42
N ARG A 800 -46.86 -25.76 -18.40
CA ARG A 800 -47.76 -26.49 -17.46
C ARG A 800 -48.75 -25.55 -16.76
N ARG A 801 -48.32 -24.33 -16.42
CA ARG A 801 -49.16 -23.31 -15.75
C ARG A 801 -50.13 -22.65 -16.73
N MET A 802 -49.71 -22.46 -17.97
CA MET A 802 -50.54 -22.02 -19.10
C MET A 802 -51.44 -23.13 -19.69
N LEU A 803 -51.48 -24.33 -19.08
CA LEU A 803 -52.22 -25.51 -19.55
C LEU A 803 -51.82 -26.03 -20.95
N GLN A 804 -50.65 -25.64 -21.45
CA GLN A 804 -50.06 -26.06 -22.74
C GLN A 804 -49.33 -27.41 -22.57
N TRP A 805 -50.08 -28.47 -22.29
CA TRP A 805 -49.52 -29.76 -21.85
C TRP A 805 -48.65 -30.45 -22.90
N LYS A 806 -49.01 -30.38 -24.19
CA LYS A 806 -48.25 -30.98 -25.30
C LYS A 806 -46.88 -30.31 -25.47
N GLU A 807 -46.88 -28.98 -25.48
CA GLU A 807 -45.68 -28.17 -25.60
C GLU A 807 -44.79 -28.28 -24.34
N ALA A 808 -45.40 -28.46 -23.16
CA ALA A 808 -44.70 -28.72 -21.92
C ALA A 808 -44.01 -30.10 -21.91
N SER A 809 -44.67 -31.16 -22.42
CA SER A 809 -44.03 -32.47 -22.52
C SER A 809 -42.85 -32.45 -23.49
N ARG A 810 -42.97 -31.75 -24.62
CA ARG A 810 -41.87 -31.61 -25.60
C ARG A 810 -40.66 -30.88 -25.01
N ASP A 811 -40.88 -29.80 -24.27
CA ASP A 811 -39.79 -29.09 -23.59
C ASP A 811 -39.14 -29.96 -22.48
N LEU A 812 -39.94 -30.69 -21.68
CA LEU A 812 -39.40 -31.57 -20.65
C LEU A 812 -38.58 -32.73 -21.26
N ILE A 813 -39.03 -33.27 -22.39
CA ILE A 813 -38.31 -34.28 -23.17
C ILE A 813 -36.97 -33.73 -23.65
N HIS A 814 -36.94 -32.55 -24.30
CA HIS A 814 -35.69 -31.92 -24.73
C HIS A 814 -34.75 -31.65 -23.55
N SER A 815 -35.25 -31.14 -22.43
CA SER A 815 -34.46 -30.98 -21.21
C SER A 815 -33.82 -32.30 -20.76
N ALA A 816 -34.56 -33.40 -20.81
CA ALA A 816 -34.12 -34.71 -20.35
C ALA A 816 -33.11 -35.40 -21.28
N VAL A 817 -33.19 -35.09 -22.58
CA VAL A 817 -32.23 -35.53 -23.62
C VAL A 817 -30.89 -34.82 -23.43
N LEU A 818 -30.92 -33.52 -23.12
CA LEU A 818 -29.72 -32.72 -22.84
C LEU A 818 -29.08 -33.11 -21.49
N GLU A 819 -29.88 -33.26 -20.44
CA GLU A 819 -29.40 -33.60 -19.09
C GLU A 819 -30.46 -34.39 -18.32
N THR A 820 -30.10 -35.61 -17.88
CA THR A 820 -31.01 -36.49 -17.14
C THR A 820 -31.15 -36.05 -15.69
N LYS A 821 -32.37 -35.63 -15.28
CA LYS A 821 -32.67 -35.29 -13.88
C LYS A 821 -33.53 -36.38 -13.22
N PRO A 822 -33.25 -36.80 -11.96
CA PRO A 822 -34.00 -37.88 -11.29
C PRO A 822 -35.52 -37.64 -11.16
N GLU A 823 -35.94 -36.37 -11.13
CA GLU A 823 -37.33 -35.94 -11.05
C GLU A 823 -38.08 -36.00 -12.38
N THR A 824 -37.39 -36.00 -13.53
CA THR A 824 -38.01 -35.96 -14.87
C THR A 824 -39.12 -37.00 -15.07
N PRO A 825 -38.98 -38.28 -14.68
CA PRO A 825 -40.06 -39.26 -14.85
C PRO A 825 -41.32 -38.94 -14.02
N LYS A 826 -41.15 -38.30 -12.85
CA LYS A 826 -42.27 -37.87 -11.99
C LYS A 826 -42.97 -36.65 -12.60
N GLU A 827 -42.20 -35.68 -13.08
CA GLU A 827 -42.73 -34.49 -13.73
C GLU A 827 -43.47 -34.84 -15.02
N LEU A 828 -42.88 -35.71 -15.85
CA LEU A 828 -43.48 -36.18 -17.09
C LEU A 828 -44.81 -36.90 -16.81
N LYS A 829 -44.86 -37.77 -15.79
CA LYS A 829 -46.12 -38.42 -15.38
C LYS A 829 -47.22 -37.40 -15.08
N ILE A 830 -46.91 -36.32 -14.35
CA ILE A 830 -47.88 -35.26 -14.03
C ILE A 830 -48.39 -34.55 -15.30
N ILE A 831 -47.54 -34.39 -16.32
CA ILE A 831 -47.94 -33.80 -17.60
C ILE A 831 -48.83 -34.79 -18.39
N LEU A 832 -48.44 -36.06 -18.52
CA LEU A 832 -49.19 -37.07 -19.28
C LEU A 832 -50.58 -37.33 -18.68
N GLU A 833 -50.74 -37.26 -17.35
CA GLU A 833 -52.04 -37.32 -16.66
C GLU A 833 -53.04 -36.20 -17.04
N LYS A 834 -52.59 -35.19 -17.80
CA LYS A 834 -53.40 -34.07 -18.30
C LYS A 834 -53.52 -34.02 -19.83
N MET A 835 -52.93 -34.98 -20.54
CA MET A 835 -52.91 -35.05 -22.01
C MET A 835 -53.92 -36.07 -22.55
N GLY A 836 -54.38 -35.86 -23.79
CA GLY A 836 -55.17 -36.85 -24.52
C GLY A 836 -54.28 -37.97 -25.11
N PRO A 837 -54.82 -39.19 -25.35
CA PRO A 837 -54.02 -40.32 -25.85
C PRO A 837 -53.24 -40.05 -27.14
N ALA A 838 -53.80 -39.24 -28.06
CA ALA A 838 -53.12 -38.84 -29.30
C ALA A 838 -51.88 -37.97 -29.04
N ASP A 839 -51.95 -37.04 -28.09
CA ASP A 839 -50.80 -36.20 -27.73
C ASP A 839 -49.76 -36.95 -26.90
N ILE A 840 -50.18 -37.95 -26.12
CA ILE A 840 -49.28 -38.87 -25.41
C ILE A 840 -48.48 -39.71 -26.42
N ALA A 841 -49.14 -40.20 -27.49
CA ALA A 841 -48.48 -40.91 -28.58
C ALA A 841 -47.48 -40.01 -29.34
N ASP A 842 -47.90 -38.80 -29.73
CA ASP A 842 -47.04 -37.77 -30.34
C ASP A 842 -45.81 -37.44 -29.47
N ALA A 843 -46.00 -37.26 -28.17
CA ALA A 843 -44.90 -37.01 -27.23
C ALA A 843 -43.96 -38.22 -27.08
N PHE A 844 -44.47 -39.45 -27.17
CA PHE A 844 -43.64 -40.66 -27.09
C PHE A 844 -42.85 -40.90 -28.39
N GLU A 845 -43.45 -40.65 -29.55
CA GLU A 845 -42.75 -40.65 -30.84
C GLU A 845 -41.69 -39.56 -30.90
N PHE A 846 -42.00 -38.36 -30.40
CA PHE A 846 -41.03 -37.28 -30.26
C PHE A 846 -39.87 -37.68 -29.35
N TYR A 847 -40.12 -38.25 -28.16
CA TYR A 847 -39.05 -38.77 -27.30
C TYR A 847 -38.17 -39.80 -28.03
N ARG A 848 -38.79 -40.74 -28.76
CA ARG A 848 -38.08 -41.76 -29.55
C ARG A 848 -37.28 -41.20 -30.73
N SER A 849 -37.70 -40.07 -31.32
CA SER A 849 -36.96 -39.40 -32.41
C SER A 849 -35.76 -38.59 -31.91
N GLN A 850 -35.77 -38.17 -30.65
CA GLN A 850 -34.67 -37.45 -30.00
C GLN A 850 -33.67 -38.39 -29.28
N THR A 851 -33.90 -39.71 -29.30
CA THR A 851 -33.08 -40.68 -28.56
C THR A 851 -32.86 -41.99 -29.32
N ASP A 852 -31.59 -42.27 -29.63
CA ASP A 852 -31.17 -43.58 -30.13
C ASP A 852 -31.43 -44.68 -29.09
N GLN A 853 -31.69 -45.90 -29.56
CA GLN A 853 -32.17 -47.02 -28.74
C GLN A 853 -31.25 -47.37 -27.55
N ILE A 854 -29.96 -47.06 -27.64
CA ILE A 854 -28.95 -47.25 -26.58
C ILE A 854 -29.00 -46.11 -25.53
N SER A 855 -29.31 -44.88 -25.96
CA SER A 855 -29.35 -43.67 -25.12
C SER A 855 -30.72 -43.46 -24.45
N ARG A 856 -31.70 -44.35 -24.69
CA ARG A 856 -33.04 -44.26 -24.10
C ARG A 856 -33.02 -44.55 -22.61
N GLN A 857 -33.55 -43.60 -21.85
CA GLN A 857 -33.73 -43.71 -20.41
C GLN A 857 -34.92 -44.61 -20.12
N LYS A 858 -34.66 -45.84 -19.66
CA LYS A 858 -35.67 -46.83 -19.25
C LYS A 858 -36.73 -46.26 -18.29
N ALA A 859 -36.33 -45.32 -17.41
CA ALA A 859 -37.24 -44.66 -16.48
C ALA A 859 -38.28 -43.75 -17.16
N ILE A 860 -37.92 -43.09 -18.27
CA ILE A 860 -38.84 -42.25 -19.06
C ILE A 860 -39.74 -43.14 -19.93
N GLU A 861 -39.19 -44.16 -20.60
CA GLU A 861 -39.99 -45.13 -21.37
C GLU A 861 -41.03 -45.83 -20.48
N ALA A 862 -40.65 -46.25 -19.27
CA ALA A 862 -41.55 -46.88 -18.31
C ALA A 862 -42.63 -45.94 -17.75
N VAL A 863 -42.54 -44.62 -18.00
CA VAL A 863 -43.65 -43.68 -17.75
C VAL A 863 -44.59 -43.68 -18.95
N PHE A 864 -44.10 -43.49 -20.18
CA PHE A 864 -44.94 -43.54 -21.39
C PHE A 864 -45.71 -44.85 -21.54
N LEU A 865 -45.05 -45.99 -21.32
CA LEU A 865 -45.66 -47.33 -21.43
C LEU A 865 -46.77 -47.62 -20.40
N LYS A 866 -47.01 -46.72 -19.43
CA LYS A 866 -48.17 -46.79 -18.51
C LYS A 866 -49.40 -46.03 -19.02
N PHE A 867 -49.23 -45.18 -20.03
CA PHE A 867 -50.31 -44.40 -20.65
C PHE A 867 -50.60 -44.83 -22.10
N VAL A 868 -49.69 -45.57 -22.74
CA VAL A 868 -49.91 -46.25 -24.02
C VAL A 868 -50.45 -47.65 -23.74
N ASP A 869 -51.70 -47.89 -24.16
CA ASP A 869 -52.46 -49.12 -23.89
C ASP A 869 -51.78 -50.36 -24.54
N PRO A 870 -51.63 -51.53 -23.87
CA PRO A 870 -50.85 -52.66 -24.39
C PRO A 870 -51.40 -53.32 -25.67
N VAL A 871 -52.60 -52.95 -26.10
CA VAL A 871 -53.38 -53.69 -27.12
C VAL A 871 -52.90 -53.43 -28.56
N ALA A 872 -52.05 -52.41 -28.80
CA ALA A 872 -51.48 -52.14 -30.12
C ALA A 872 -50.24 -52.99 -30.49
N GLY A 873 -49.66 -53.75 -29.53
CA GLY A 873 -48.38 -54.45 -29.73
C GLY A 873 -48.44 -55.76 -30.55
N SER A 874 -49.61 -56.39 -30.69
CA SER A 874 -49.72 -57.79 -31.15
C SER A 874 -49.77 -58.00 -32.68
N ARG A 875 -49.41 -57.01 -33.50
CA ARG A 875 -49.44 -57.10 -34.97
C ARG A 875 -48.12 -56.79 -35.70
N ALA A 876 -47.01 -56.58 -34.99
CA ALA A 876 -45.71 -56.31 -35.59
C ALA A 876 -44.67 -57.45 -35.44
N GLU A 877 -44.83 -58.36 -34.47
CA GLU A 877 -43.82 -59.40 -34.16
C GLU A 877 -44.07 -60.78 -34.82
N THR A 878 -45.09 -60.91 -35.69
CA THR A 878 -45.45 -62.18 -36.36
C THR A 878 -45.17 -62.21 -37.87
N ALA A 879 -44.33 -61.31 -38.39
CA ALA A 879 -44.04 -61.22 -39.83
C ALA A 879 -42.60 -60.83 -40.20
N ALA A 880 -41.58 -61.44 -39.56
CA ALA A 880 -40.20 -61.49 -40.10
C ALA A 880 -39.31 -62.57 -39.43
N ALA A 881 -39.86 -63.75 -39.12
CA ALA A 881 -39.06 -64.92 -38.78
C ALA A 881 -39.09 -65.89 -39.97
N ALA A 882 -38.14 -65.74 -40.89
CA ALA A 882 -37.83 -66.69 -41.94
C ALA A 882 -36.30 -66.74 -42.09
N GLU A 883 -35.75 -67.95 -42.10
CA GLU A 883 -34.32 -68.23 -41.97
C GLU A 883 -33.53 -67.85 -43.23
N PRO A 884 -32.23 -67.52 -43.11
CA PRO A 884 -31.30 -67.53 -44.24
C PRO A 884 -30.76 -68.95 -44.44
N ASP A 885 -31.09 -69.57 -45.57
CA ASP A 885 -30.43 -70.80 -46.03
C ASP A 885 -29.22 -70.46 -46.94
N GLU A 886 -28.25 -71.36 -47.02
CA GLU A 886 -26.92 -71.12 -47.61
C GLU A 886 -26.93 -71.11 -49.15
N SER A 887 -26.17 -70.20 -49.78
CA SER A 887 -25.17 -70.53 -50.82
C SER A 887 -24.47 -69.30 -51.42
N ALA A 888 -23.20 -69.50 -51.81
CA ALA A 888 -22.28 -68.50 -52.39
C ALA A 888 -22.41 -68.46 -53.95
N PRO A 889 -21.59 -67.73 -54.75
CA PRO A 889 -20.25 -67.17 -54.51
C PRO A 889 -20.16 -65.65 -54.32
#